data_AF-A0A5N6WT66-F1
#
_entry.id   AF-A0A5N6WT66-F1
#
_cell.length_a   1.000
_cell.length_b   1.000
_cell.length_c   1.000
_cell.angle_alpha   90.00
_cell.angle_beta   90.00
_cell.angle_gamma   90.00
#
_symmetry.space_group_name_H-M   'P 1'
#
loop_
_entity.id
_entity.type
_entity.pdbx_description
1 polymer ?
#
loop_
_entity_poly.entity_id
_entity_poly.type
_entity_poly.pdbx_seq_one_letter_code
_entity_poly.pdbx_strand_id
1 'polypeptide(L)'
;MPQLARTLPASWYCSLPLYQLERRAVFMKSWYLLGPVTKFQNVGEKIEYEIAQQPILAFRASGSSPLPEPGEFQVICAKTESPLRYHITPTGLIFATLSDETPSFHEYFPDLEPLLQRVDFTRLPYRHSIKYEGRFNWKTMVDGYQECLHCQYTHPSFSVYYPPTFYTVHNHQNFSQHIADPNKPDDGLFLYFFPNCTLNVYGGGMSSFRVCPTEDPNITRMEFDYYHMESGEKFEEYFKFVRQVAMEDYELCEKAQDNLGRGVYSEGILNPEKENGVSCEYDRFQSFHDPTTNGSQSTRTGYLSWCASNMPQITPTLLALLAGIAFLYRFWSHSLASTPKLSNPKTSDTFSSIPDVAKEENRGVSKESDFPAGWWVSKDVFELEKRAIFSKTWLCLSHRSRFAKVGDYQSYEVAGFPIFLILGKDGKVRAFHNVCRHRAYTVTKKECGSSAVLGCRYHGWSYNTYGELTKAPHFDDIPGFDRSQNSLFAIHAVTNGAGFVFVNLDASPRISSADTGLLDAFASNNRLDSQSLWVAGQTIKATFNWKMAFRSKQLIDFTKLENAIEQKSYLSQVTSILKHFRANSEHFSLFPFTSFHTIKRTGWWCALSFISVSEQKTAIRYDLYCSKDDSSRFQVVADKLAELMEEKARELETEYQEYKDILDCLEAHVKLERAQGAAVFPAMRKPRENSRFQQAEQLCKELDCKSELRGKDLAW
;
A
#
# COMPACT_ATOMS: atom_id res chain seq x y z
N MET A 1 35.44 1.95 7.74
CA MET A 1 35.15 1.66 6.33
C MET A 1 34.04 2.61 5.87
N PRO A 2 34.02 3.07 4.61
CA PRO A 2 32.92 3.87 4.11
C PRO A 2 31.60 3.06 4.16
N GLN A 3 30.52 3.72 4.52
CA GLN A 3 29.18 3.13 4.55
C GLN A 3 28.72 2.89 3.10
N LEU A 4 28.15 1.70 2.83
CA LEU A 4 27.58 1.39 1.52
C LEU A 4 26.40 2.31 1.21
N ALA A 5 26.25 2.69 -0.05
CA ALA A 5 25.11 3.46 -0.54
C ALA A 5 23.80 2.71 -0.28
N ARG A 6 22.71 3.46 -0.14
CA ARG A 6 21.38 2.92 0.16
C ARG A 6 20.34 3.50 -0.77
N THR A 7 19.23 2.79 -0.91
CA THR A 7 18.05 3.32 -1.58
C THR A 7 17.60 4.62 -0.93
N LEU A 8 16.91 5.48 -1.68
CA LEU A 8 16.19 6.57 -1.04
C LEU A 8 15.24 6.01 0.04
N PRO A 9 15.01 6.76 1.13
CA PRO A 9 13.98 6.41 2.09
C PRO A 9 12.62 6.26 1.41
N ALA A 10 11.81 5.29 1.84
CA ALA A 10 10.49 5.02 1.28
C ALA A 10 9.59 6.27 1.13
N SER A 11 9.76 7.26 2.01
CA SER A 11 9.05 8.55 1.93
C SER A 11 9.24 9.28 0.60
N TRP A 12 10.39 9.16 -0.05
CA TRP A 12 10.65 9.78 -1.36
C TRP A 12 9.76 9.23 -2.47
N TYR A 13 9.23 8.01 -2.32
CA TYR A 13 8.36 7.37 -3.29
C TYR A 13 6.87 7.59 -3.02
N CYS A 14 6.50 8.08 -1.83
CA CYS A 14 5.09 8.14 -1.40
C CYS A 14 4.65 9.54 -0.95
N SER A 15 5.58 10.44 -0.63
CA SER A 15 5.29 11.76 -0.06
C SER A 15 4.90 12.79 -1.11
N LEU A 16 3.68 13.31 -1.02
CA LEU A 16 3.20 14.39 -1.88
C LEU A 16 4.07 15.67 -1.76
N PRO A 17 4.46 16.15 -0.56
CA PRO A 17 5.37 17.29 -0.45
C PRO A 17 6.72 17.13 -1.17
N LEU A 18 7.37 15.96 -1.02
CA LEU A 18 8.65 15.68 -1.71
C LEU A 18 8.44 15.62 -3.22
N TYR A 19 7.37 14.96 -3.66
CA TYR A 19 7.00 14.87 -5.05
C TYR A 19 6.75 16.24 -5.71
N GLN A 20 6.10 17.15 -4.98
CA GLN A 20 5.91 18.53 -5.42
C GLN A 20 7.23 19.32 -5.50
N LEU A 21 8.18 19.04 -4.61
CA LEU A 21 9.53 19.61 -4.68
C LEU A 21 10.27 19.08 -5.91
N GLU A 22 10.27 17.78 -6.16
CA GLU A 22 10.87 17.16 -7.36
C GLU A 22 10.30 17.78 -8.63
N ARG A 23 8.98 17.98 -8.69
CA ARG A 23 8.32 18.64 -9.83
C ARG A 23 8.93 20.02 -10.13
N ARG A 24 9.21 20.82 -9.10
CA ARG A 24 9.75 22.20 -9.28
C ARG A 24 11.26 22.23 -9.44
N ALA A 25 11.99 21.45 -8.65
CA ALA A 25 13.45 21.53 -8.57
C ALA A 25 14.13 20.70 -9.67
N VAL A 26 13.51 19.59 -10.09
CA VAL A 26 14.03 18.69 -11.11
C VAL A 26 13.32 18.96 -12.43
N PHE A 27 12.01 18.70 -12.51
CA PHE A 27 11.33 18.70 -13.80
C PHE A 27 11.27 20.10 -14.45
N MET A 28 11.01 21.17 -13.70
CA MET A 28 10.99 22.51 -14.31
C MET A 28 12.38 23.02 -14.77
N LYS A 29 13.47 22.29 -14.47
CA LYS A 29 14.86 22.69 -14.76
C LYS A 29 15.63 21.68 -15.61
N SER A 30 14.91 20.84 -16.36
CA SER A 30 15.48 19.72 -17.11
C SER A 30 15.21 19.81 -18.62
N TRP A 31 16.00 19.07 -19.39
CA TRP A 31 15.78 18.81 -20.81
C TRP A 31 15.08 17.47 -21.04
N TYR A 32 14.21 17.40 -22.06
CA TYR A 32 13.34 16.26 -22.33
C TYR A 32 13.43 15.80 -23.78
N LEU A 33 13.68 14.51 -23.99
CA LEU A 33 13.61 13.91 -25.33
C LEU A 33 12.14 13.79 -25.78
N LEU A 34 11.81 14.45 -26.89
CA LEU A 34 10.52 14.32 -27.55
C LEU A 34 10.50 13.16 -28.57
N GLY A 35 11.66 12.86 -29.16
CA GLY A 35 11.86 11.78 -30.11
C GLY A 35 12.62 12.22 -31.37
N PRO A 36 12.78 11.33 -32.36
CA PRO A 36 13.38 11.64 -33.64
C PRO A 36 12.52 12.57 -34.50
N VAL A 37 13.17 13.33 -35.38
CA VAL A 37 12.54 14.18 -36.42
C VAL A 37 11.54 13.41 -37.29
N THR A 38 11.71 12.09 -37.46
CA THR A 38 10.80 11.23 -38.23
C THR A 38 9.40 11.13 -37.63
N LYS A 39 9.22 11.45 -36.34
CA LYS A 39 7.91 11.55 -35.71
C LYS A 39 7.15 12.80 -36.16
N PHE A 40 7.84 13.82 -36.65
CA PHE A 40 7.30 15.16 -36.94
C PHE A 40 7.35 15.52 -38.43
N GLN A 41 7.23 14.52 -39.32
CA GLN A 41 7.36 14.74 -40.77
C GLN A 41 6.17 15.50 -41.38
N ASN A 42 4.98 15.35 -40.79
CA ASN A 42 3.76 15.98 -41.29
C ASN A 42 3.73 17.45 -40.87
N VAL A 43 3.94 18.34 -41.84
CA VAL A 43 3.93 19.79 -41.61
C VAL A 43 2.57 20.25 -41.08
N GLY A 44 2.58 20.99 -39.98
CA GLY A 44 1.40 21.49 -39.28
C GLY A 44 0.77 20.51 -38.29
N GLU A 45 1.17 19.23 -38.29
CA GLU A 45 0.67 18.26 -37.32
C GLU A 45 1.28 18.52 -35.93
N LYS A 46 0.42 18.82 -34.96
CA LYS A 46 0.82 19.07 -33.57
C LYS A 46 0.82 17.80 -32.75
N ILE A 47 1.98 17.44 -32.19
CA ILE A 47 2.12 16.31 -31.27
C ILE A 47 2.14 16.82 -29.84
N GLU A 48 1.23 16.28 -29.03
CA GLU A 48 1.06 16.65 -27.64
C GLU A 48 1.88 15.77 -26.69
N TYR A 49 2.60 16.44 -25.79
CA TYR A 49 3.29 15.86 -24.65
C TYR A 49 2.77 16.52 -23.39
N GLU A 50 2.84 15.81 -22.26
CA GLU A 50 2.63 16.40 -20.95
C GLU A 50 3.78 16.01 -20.03
N ILE A 51 4.56 16.99 -19.60
CA ILE A 51 5.73 16.76 -18.76
C ILE A 51 5.55 17.53 -17.48
N ALA A 52 5.52 16.83 -16.35
CA ALA A 52 5.27 17.45 -15.04
C ALA A 52 4.01 18.34 -15.02
N GLN A 53 2.91 17.84 -15.63
CA GLN A 53 1.61 18.51 -15.73
C GLN A 53 1.64 19.81 -16.57
N GLN A 54 2.70 20.00 -17.37
CA GLN A 54 2.80 21.04 -18.38
C GLN A 54 2.56 20.43 -19.76
N PRO A 55 1.45 20.77 -20.43
CA PRO A 55 1.21 20.33 -21.80
C PRO A 55 2.08 21.14 -22.76
N ILE A 56 2.74 20.43 -23.67
CA ILE A 56 3.65 20.94 -24.67
C ILE A 56 3.18 20.45 -26.04
N LEU A 57 3.18 21.33 -27.03
CA LEU A 57 2.95 20.98 -28.43
C LEU A 57 4.26 21.13 -29.19
N ALA A 58 4.67 20.07 -29.89
CA ALA A 58 5.84 20.07 -30.75
C ALA A 58 5.43 19.71 -32.18
N PHE A 59 5.88 20.49 -33.15
CA PHE A 59 5.47 20.35 -34.54
C PHE A 59 6.46 20.96 -35.52
N ARG A 60 6.45 20.43 -36.73
CA ARG A 60 7.11 21.06 -37.87
C ARG A 60 6.17 22.09 -38.49
N ALA A 61 6.57 23.35 -38.48
CA ALA A 61 5.80 24.48 -39.01
C ALA A 61 5.93 24.61 -40.53
N SER A 62 7.09 24.26 -41.10
CA SER A 62 7.36 24.34 -42.55
C SER A 62 8.50 23.40 -42.97
N GLY A 63 8.77 23.33 -44.27
CA GLY A 63 9.88 22.55 -44.82
C GLY A 63 9.61 21.06 -45.01
N SER A 64 10.47 20.40 -45.78
CA SER A 64 10.37 18.96 -46.09
C SER A 64 11.70 18.21 -46.02
N SER A 65 12.81 18.89 -45.66
CA SER A 65 14.11 18.26 -45.44
C SER A 65 14.05 17.21 -44.30
N PRO A 66 14.87 16.15 -44.34
CA PRO A 66 14.92 15.16 -43.24
C PRO A 66 15.26 15.77 -41.88
N LEU A 67 16.14 16.78 -41.86
CA LEU A 67 16.44 17.61 -40.69
C LEU A 67 15.82 18.99 -40.87
N PRO A 68 14.95 19.46 -39.95
CA PRO A 68 14.37 20.79 -40.03
C PRO A 68 15.43 21.89 -40.00
N GLU A 69 15.31 22.88 -40.89
CA GLU A 69 16.15 24.08 -40.87
C GLU A 69 15.73 25.02 -39.72
N PRO A 70 16.59 25.97 -39.29
CA PRO A 70 16.24 26.92 -38.25
C PRO A 70 14.92 27.66 -38.53
N GLY A 71 13.97 27.56 -37.60
CA GLY A 71 12.63 28.15 -37.71
C GLY A 71 11.56 27.24 -38.31
N GLU A 72 11.93 26.10 -38.90
CA GLU A 72 10.98 25.11 -39.43
C GLU A 72 10.33 24.25 -38.34
N PHE A 73 10.94 24.15 -37.16
CA PHE A 73 10.41 23.41 -36.02
C PHE A 73 10.02 24.35 -34.89
N GLN A 74 8.94 24.01 -34.18
CA GLN A 74 8.47 24.79 -33.05
C GLN A 74 8.05 23.88 -31.90
N VAL A 75 8.32 24.37 -30.68
CA VAL A 75 7.80 23.81 -29.44
C VAL A 75 7.13 24.94 -28.68
N ILE A 76 5.89 24.73 -28.25
CA ILE A 76 5.10 25.74 -27.52
C ILE A 76 4.44 25.14 -26.29
N CYS A 77 4.23 25.95 -25.26
CA CYS A 77 3.39 25.59 -24.12
C CYS A 77 1.92 25.61 -24.57
N ALA A 78 1.22 24.48 -24.46
CA ALA A 78 -0.17 24.38 -24.94
C ALA A 78 -1.14 25.30 -24.17
N LYS A 79 -0.83 25.61 -22.92
CA LYS A 79 -1.67 26.47 -22.05
C LYS A 79 -1.54 27.96 -22.36
N THR A 80 -0.35 28.41 -22.74
CA THR A 80 -0.04 29.85 -22.88
C THR A 80 0.31 30.25 -24.31
N GLU A 81 0.46 29.28 -25.21
CA GLU A 81 0.94 29.44 -26.59
C GLU A 81 2.32 30.11 -26.69
N SER A 82 3.06 30.19 -25.58
CA SER A 82 4.40 30.73 -25.54
C SER A 82 5.42 29.74 -26.11
N PRO A 83 6.45 30.23 -26.84
CA PRO A 83 7.52 29.38 -27.35
C PRO A 83 8.36 28.81 -26.20
N LEU A 84 8.77 27.55 -26.35
CA LEU A 84 9.68 26.86 -25.46
C LEU A 84 11.01 26.60 -26.18
N ARG A 85 12.12 26.64 -25.43
CA ARG A 85 13.44 26.32 -26.00
C ARG A 85 13.52 24.84 -26.35
N TYR A 86 14.14 24.57 -27.49
CA TYR A 86 14.38 23.22 -28.00
C TYR A 86 15.78 23.10 -28.63
N HIS A 87 16.26 21.87 -28.80
CA HIS A 87 17.50 21.54 -29.48
C HIS A 87 17.26 20.36 -30.41
N ILE A 88 17.75 20.45 -31.65
CA ILE A 88 17.75 19.35 -32.61
C ILE A 88 19.21 18.93 -32.78
N THR A 89 19.52 17.71 -32.36
CA THR A 89 20.86 17.14 -32.51
C THR A 89 21.18 16.91 -33.99
N PRO A 90 22.47 16.90 -34.40
CA PRO A 90 22.87 16.63 -35.78
C PRO A 90 22.37 15.28 -36.33
N THR A 91 22.10 14.32 -35.45
CA THR A 91 21.59 12.98 -35.80
C THR A 91 20.07 12.89 -35.83
N GLY A 92 19.35 13.97 -35.49
CA GLY A 92 17.91 14.07 -35.65
C GLY A 92 17.06 13.76 -34.42
N LEU A 93 17.62 13.73 -33.20
CA LEU A 93 16.82 13.74 -31.96
C LEU A 93 16.44 15.16 -31.55
N ILE A 94 15.20 15.33 -31.10
CA ILE A 94 14.63 16.60 -30.65
C ILE A 94 14.46 16.60 -29.13
N PHE A 95 15.03 17.61 -28.47
CA PHE A 95 14.88 17.87 -27.04
C PHE A 95 14.18 19.20 -26.79
N ALA A 96 13.45 19.33 -25.68
CA ALA A 96 12.83 20.57 -25.25
C ALA A 96 13.01 20.81 -23.74
N THR A 97 12.91 22.06 -23.29
CA THR A 97 12.91 22.45 -21.87
C THR A 97 11.67 23.28 -21.54
N LEU A 98 11.23 23.19 -20.28
CA LEU A 98 10.06 23.90 -19.75
C LEU A 98 10.36 25.30 -19.21
N SER A 99 11.64 25.64 -19.01
CA SER A 99 12.06 26.89 -18.38
C SER A 99 13.24 27.53 -19.10
N ASP A 100 13.27 28.86 -19.08
CA ASP A 100 14.39 29.68 -19.54
C ASP A 100 15.58 29.64 -18.56
N GLU A 101 15.35 29.27 -17.29
CA GLU A 101 16.41 29.08 -16.29
C GLU A 101 17.23 27.80 -16.52
N THR A 102 16.74 26.86 -17.32
CA THR A 102 17.48 25.62 -17.61
C THR A 102 18.80 25.97 -18.33
N PRO A 103 19.93 25.34 -17.97
CA PRO A 103 21.19 25.52 -18.70
C PRO A 103 21.04 25.24 -20.20
N SER A 104 21.98 25.73 -21.01
CA SER A 104 22.00 25.36 -22.42
C SER A 104 22.10 23.84 -22.59
N PHE A 105 21.68 23.31 -23.75
CA PHE A 105 21.71 21.87 -24.01
C PHE A 105 23.10 21.27 -23.77
N HIS A 106 24.17 21.95 -24.23
CA HIS A 106 25.55 21.49 -24.07
C HIS A 106 26.08 21.64 -22.64
N GLU A 107 25.58 22.58 -21.84
CA GLU A 107 25.92 22.62 -20.40
C GLU A 107 25.18 21.52 -19.62
N TYR A 108 23.97 21.17 -20.05
CA TYR A 108 23.17 20.13 -19.42
C TYR A 108 23.65 18.72 -19.81
N PHE A 109 24.06 18.53 -21.07
CA PHE A 109 24.55 17.27 -21.66
C PHE A 109 25.91 17.48 -22.39
N PRO A 110 27.01 17.68 -21.66
CA PRO A 110 28.30 18.11 -22.24
C PRO A 110 28.94 17.13 -23.23
N ASP A 111 28.67 15.84 -23.10
CA ASP A 111 29.33 14.78 -23.86
C ASP A 111 28.34 13.79 -24.53
N LEU A 112 27.08 14.20 -24.69
CA LEU A 112 26.04 13.35 -25.26
C LEU A 112 26.15 13.18 -26.79
N GLU A 113 26.36 14.27 -27.53
CA GLU A 113 26.31 14.23 -29.01
C GLU A 113 27.31 13.23 -29.65
N PRO A 114 28.56 13.09 -29.17
CA PRO A 114 29.48 12.06 -29.67
C PRO A 114 28.92 10.64 -29.58
N LEU A 115 28.12 10.31 -28.56
CA LEU A 115 27.50 9.00 -28.41
C LEU A 115 26.35 8.81 -29.40
N LEU A 116 25.59 9.88 -29.68
CA LEU A 116 24.47 9.85 -30.61
C LEU A 116 24.90 9.65 -32.07
N GLN A 117 26.13 10.06 -32.45
CA GLN A 117 26.66 9.92 -33.82
C GLN A 117 26.70 8.47 -34.35
N ARG A 118 26.56 7.48 -33.46
CA ARG A 118 26.49 6.05 -33.83
C ARG A 118 25.21 5.67 -34.57
N VAL A 119 24.16 6.50 -34.46
CA VAL A 119 22.83 6.20 -35.01
C VAL A 119 22.32 7.40 -35.79
N ASP A 120 21.88 7.16 -37.02
CA ASP A 120 21.18 8.16 -37.84
C ASP A 120 19.67 8.10 -37.57
N PHE A 121 19.19 8.92 -36.63
CA PHE A 121 17.78 8.94 -36.24
C PHE A 121 16.88 9.60 -37.31
N THR A 122 17.45 10.24 -38.33
CA THR A 122 16.67 10.82 -39.45
C THR A 122 16.07 9.74 -40.35
N ARG A 123 16.56 8.50 -40.23
CA ARG A 123 16.16 7.37 -41.08
C ARG A 123 15.23 6.37 -40.38
N LEU A 124 15.02 6.48 -39.08
CA LEU A 124 14.23 5.53 -38.29
C LEU A 124 12.74 5.87 -38.36
N PRO A 125 11.90 5.11 -39.09
CA PRO A 125 10.49 5.43 -39.25
C PRO A 125 9.72 5.25 -37.95
N TYR A 126 8.89 6.23 -37.60
CA TYR A 126 7.91 6.11 -36.54
C TYR A 126 6.88 5.01 -36.87
N ARG A 127 6.56 4.14 -35.90
CA ARG A 127 5.61 3.05 -36.08
C ARG A 127 4.40 3.17 -35.18
N HIS A 128 4.64 3.37 -33.89
CA HIS A 128 3.58 3.25 -32.91
C HIS A 128 3.92 4.00 -31.62
N SER A 129 2.90 4.48 -30.93
CA SER A 129 3.01 5.00 -29.56
C SER A 129 1.94 4.36 -28.68
N ILE A 130 2.28 4.10 -27.42
CA ILE A 130 1.30 3.69 -26.40
C ILE A 130 1.46 4.53 -25.14
N LYS A 131 0.36 4.72 -24.44
CA LYS A 131 0.32 5.39 -23.14
C LYS A 131 -0.52 4.56 -22.18
N TYR A 132 -0.06 4.42 -20.95
CA TYR A 132 -0.81 3.78 -19.89
C TYR A 132 -0.31 4.26 -18.52
N GLU A 133 -1.17 4.13 -17.52
CA GLU A 133 -0.83 4.52 -16.15
C GLU A 133 -0.22 3.34 -15.38
N GLY A 134 0.75 3.65 -14.53
CA GLY A 134 1.34 2.75 -13.55
C GLY A 134 1.07 3.22 -12.14
N ARG A 135 0.71 2.29 -11.24
CA ARG A 135 0.48 2.57 -9.82
C ARG A 135 1.79 2.53 -9.02
N PHE A 136 2.73 3.35 -9.46
CA PHE A 136 4.02 3.54 -8.81
C PHE A 136 4.55 4.95 -9.02
N ASN A 137 5.46 5.36 -8.14
CA ASN A 137 6.21 6.59 -8.31
C ASN A 137 7.16 6.46 -9.51
N TRP A 138 7.36 7.56 -10.23
CA TRP A 138 8.21 7.57 -11.42
C TRP A 138 9.63 7.06 -11.15
N LYS A 139 10.18 7.33 -9.95
CA LYS A 139 11.50 6.85 -9.56
C LYS A 139 11.59 5.33 -9.48
N THR A 140 10.50 4.63 -9.16
CA THR A 140 10.51 3.17 -9.05
C THR A 140 10.90 2.51 -10.38
N MET A 141 10.42 3.05 -11.50
CA MET A 141 10.78 2.60 -12.85
C MET A 141 12.20 3.05 -13.25
N VAL A 142 12.58 4.28 -12.92
CA VAL A 142 13.93 4.79 -13.17
C VAL A 142 14.97 3.95 -12.45
N ASP A 143 14.75 3.63 -11.18
CA ASP A 143 15.63 2.79 -10.38
C ASP A 143 15.77 1.39 -10.96
N GLY A 144 14.73 0.84 -11.60
CA GLY A 144 14.81 -0.45 -12.30
C GLY A 144 15.66 -0.35 -13.57
N TYR A 145 15.46 0.70 -14.37
CA TYR A 145 16.23 0.92 -15.59
C TYR A 145 17.72 1.21 -15.30
N GLN A 146 18.02 1.83 -14.16
CA GLN A 146 19.37 2.24 -13.75
C GLN A 146 20.29 1.08 -13.29
N GLU A 147 19.86 -0.17 -13.46
CA GLU A 147 20.62 -1.39 -13.15
C GLU A 147 20.16 -2.57 -14.01
N CYS A 148 20.89 -3.68 -13.96
CA CYS A 148 20.48 -4.95 -14.61
C CYS A 148 20.77 -6.16 -13.69
N LEU A 149 20.83 -5.92 -12.38
CA LEU A 149 20.95 -6.95 -11.36
C LEU A 149 19.69 -7.84 -11.36
N HIS A 150 18.52 -7.27 -11.67
CA HIS A 150 17.26 -8.01 -11.77
C HIS A 150 17.08 -8.81 -13.06
N CYS A 151 17.77 -8.43 -14.15
CA CYS A 151 17.54 -8.98 -15.49
C CYS A 151 17.54 -10.52 -15.53
N GLN A 152 18.49 -11.16 -14.84
CA GLN A 152 18.59 -12.63 -14.79
C GLN A 152 17.38 -13.31 -14.13
N TYR A 153 16.63 -12.61 -13.30
CA TYR A 153 15.50 -13.14 -12.53
C TYR A 153 14.16 -12.77 -13.15
N THR A 154 14.09 -11.62 -13.82
CA THR A 154 12.85 -11.04 -14.33
C THR A 154 12.71 -11.18 -15.84
N HIS A 155 13.80 -11.05 -16.60
CA HIS A 155 13.78 -11.03 -18.07
C HIS A 155 14.52 -12.24 -18.67
N PRO A 156 13.97 -13.46 -18.57
CA PRO A 156 14.63 -14.65 -19.09
C PRO A 156 14.87 -14.55 -20.60
N SER A 157 13.91 -14.05 -21.37
CA SER A 157 14.04 -13.90 -22.83
C SER A 157 15.07 -12.84 -23.22
N PHE A 158 15.10 -11.71 -22.51
CA PHE A 158 16.08 -10.65 -22.75
C PHE A 158 17.50 -11.09 -22.40
N SER A 159 17.67 -11.78 -21.27
CA SER A 159 18.96 -12.24 -20.76
C SER A 159 19.65 -13.27 -21.67
N VAL A 160 18.92 -13.91 -22.60
CA VAL A 160 19.53 -14.77 -23.63
C VAL A 160 20.33 -13.94 -24.63
N TYR A 161 19.82 -12.77 -25.02
CA TYR A 161 20.47 -11.89 -26.00
C TYR A 161 21.44 -10.90 -25.36
N TYR A 162 21.11 -10.42 -24.15
CA TYR A 162 21.89 -9.45 -23.40
C TYR A 162 22.19 -9.98 -21.99
N PRO A 163 23.22 -10.85 -21.84
CA PRO A 163 23.53 -11.45 -20.56
C PRO A 163 23.98 -10.39 -19.53
N PRO A 164 23.40 -10.35 -18.32
CA PRO A 164 23.72 -9.33 -17.31
C PRO A 164 25.15 -9.44 -16.74
N THR A 165 25.86 -10.53 -17.05
CA THR A 165 27.23 -10.79 -16.59
C THR A 165 28.18 -9.65 -16.92
N PHE A 166 28.08 -9.11 -18.12
CA PHE A 166 28.96 -8.04 -18.61
C PHE A 166 28.35 -6.65 -18.52
N TYR A 167 27.13 -6.55 -17.99
CA TYR A 167 26.41 -5.30 -17.93
C TYR A 167 27.08 -4.29 -17.00
N THR A 168 27.22 -3.07 -17.49
CA THR A 168 27.79 -1.93 -16.75
C THR A 168 27.04 -0.65 -17.07
N VAL A 169 26.98 0.27 -16.10
CA VAL A 169 26.39 1.60 -16.27
C VAL A 169 27.49 2.65 -16.14
N HIS A 170 27.64 3.46 -17.18
CA HIS A 170 28.53 4.61 -17.23
C HIS A 170 27.71 5.88 -16.99
N ASN A 171 27.96 6.56 -15.88
CA ASN A 171 27.23 7.76 -15.49
C ASN A 171 27.92 9.02 -16.04
N HIS A 172 27.14 9.87 -16.70
CA HIS A 172 27.56 11.17 -17.23
C HIS A 172 26.83 12.30 -16.50
N GLN A 173 27.00 13.55 -16.95
CA GLN A 173 26.23 14.68 -16.42
C GLN A 173 24.81 14.65 -17.02
N ASN A 174 23.81 14.41 -16.17
CA ASN A 174 22.38 14.32 -16.49
C ASN A 174 21.95 13.20 -17.45
N PHE A 175 22.82 12.25 -17.80
CA PHE A 175 22.44 11.02 -18.49
C PHE A 175 23.30 9.84 -18.05
N SER A 176 22.91 8.63 -18.40
CA SER A 176 23.71 7.41 -18.22
C SER A 176 23.70 6.57 -19.49
N GLN A 177 24.80 5.85 -19.71
CA GLN A 177 24.98 4.89 -20.79
C GLN A 177 25.06 3.48 -20.23
N HIS A 178 24.27 2.57 -20.78
CA HIS A 178 24.21 1.18 -20.36
C HIS A 178 24.87 0.31 -21.43
N ILE A 179 25.86 -0.48 -21.02
CA ILE A 179 26.65 -1.34 -21.91
C ILE A 179 26.36 -2.79 -21.55
N ALA A 180 25.72 -3.51 -22.47
CA ALA A 180 25.31 -4.90 -22.25
C ALA A 180 26.44 -5.92 -22.54
N ASP A 181 27.24 -5.71 -23.60
CA ASP A 181 28.42 -6.52 -23.92
C ASP A 181 29.60 -5.62 -24.33
N PRO A 182 30.69 -5.55 -23.54
CA PRO A 182 31.85 -4.72 -23.84
C PRO A 182 32.63 -5.20 -25.07
N ASN A 183 32.47 -6.45 -25.51
CA ASN A 183 33.06 -6.95 -26.76
C ASN A 183 32.23 -6.58 -28.00
N LYS A 184 31.01 -6.08 -27.77
CA LYS A 184 30.15 -5.54 -28.81
C LYS A 184 29.62 -4.17 -28.37
N PRO A 185 30.49 -3.17 -28.20
CA PRO A 185 30.09 -1.85 -27.75
C PRO A 185 29.14 -1.14 -28.73
N ASP A 186 28.99 -1.68 -29.93
CA ASP A 186 28.08 -1.21 -30.99
C ASP A 186 26.79 -2.04 -31.10
N ASP A 187 26.64 -3.13 -30.33
CA ASP A 187 25.44 -4.00 -30.29
C ASP A 187 24.41 -3.44 -29.29
N GLY A 188 23.95 -2.24 -29.62
CA GLY A 188 22.83 -1.56 -28.98
C GLY A 188 23.23 -0.31 -28.18
N LEU A 189 22.50 0.79 -28.41
CA LEU A 189 22.65 2.05 -27.68
C LEU A 189 21.53 2.16 -26.64
N PHE A 190 21.87 2.06 -25.35
CA PHE A 190 20.94 2.18 -24.23
C PHE A 190 21.32 3.39 -23.39
N LEU A 191 20.46 4.41 -23.41
CA LEU A 191 20.66 5.68 -22.74
C LEU A 191 19.47 5.99 -21.84
N TYR A 192 19.75 6.55 -20.66
CA TYR A 192 18.76 7.25 -19.86
C TYR A 192 19.10 8.73 -19.79
N PHE A 193 18.12 9.57 -20.09
CA PHE A 193 18.15 11.01 -19.98
C PHE A 193 17.39 11.44 -18.73
N PHE A 194 18.12 12.05 -17.80
CA PHE A 194 17.53 12.57 -16.58
C PHE A 194 16.58 13.73 -16.88
N PRO A 195 15.35 13.73 -16.33
CA PRO A 195 14.89 12.87 -15.23
C PRO A 195 14.01 11.69 -15.63
N ASN A 196 13.53 11.56 -16.86
CA ASN A 196 12.37 10.71 -17.09
C ASN A 196 12.34 9.93 -18.39
N CYS A 197 13.39 9.95 -19.21
CA CYS A 197 13.32 9.38 -20.55
C CYS A 197 14.43 8.36 -20.81
N THR A 198 14.10 7.28 -21.51
CA THR A 198 15.08 6.31 -22.02
C THR A 198 15.11 6.30 -23.53
N LEU A 199 16.21 5.80 -24.08
CA LEU A 199 16.38 5.51 -25.50
C LEU A 199 17.15 4.21 -25.64
N ASN A 200 16.50 3.21 -26.24
CA ASN A 200 17.07 1.90 -26.47
C ASN A 200 17.06 1.63 -27.97
N VAL A 201 18.22 1.52 -28.59
CA VAL A 201 18.40 1.16 -29.99
C VAL A 201 18.97 -0.25 -30.03
N TYR A 202 18.21 -1.21 -30.53
CA TYR A 202 18.66 -2.59 -30.69
C TYR A 202 17.71 -3.38 -31.60
N GLY A 203 18.16 -4.53 -32.09
CA GLY A 203 17.30 -5.43 -32.87
C GLY A 203 16.72 -4.82 -34.16
N GLY A 204 17.42 -3.85 -34.77
CA GLY A 204 16.97 -3.17 -35.99
C GLY A 204 15.94 -2.04 -35.77
N GLY A 205 15.61 -1.75 -34.52
CA GLY A 205 14.67 -0.70 -34.13
C GLY A 205 15.16 0.20 -33.00
N MET A 206 14.28 1.13 -32.62
CA MET A 206 14.44 1.97 -31.45
C MET A 206 13.15 1.97 -30.64
N SER A 207 13.27 1.90 -29.32
CA SER A 207 12.21 2.21 -28.38
C SER A 207 12.66 3.34 -27.46
N SER A 208 11.74 4.22 -27.14
CA SER A 208 11.95 5.25 -26.12
C SER A 208 10.75 5.21 -25.20
N PHE A 209 10.98 5.27 -23.89
CA PHE A 209 9.90 5.46 -22.95
C PHE A 209 10.14 6.64 -22.02
N ARG A 210 9.04 7.24 -21.59
CA ARG A 210 8.99 8.33 -20.63
C ARG A 210 8.15 7.95 -19.44
N VAL A 211 8.63 8.34 -18.27
CA VAL A 211 8.01 8.08 -16.97
C VAL A 211 7.50 9.42 -16.43
N CYS A 212 6.29 9.79 -16.82
CA CYS A 212 5.77 11.14 -16.60
C CYS A 212 5.02 11.24 -15.26
N PRO A 213 5.45 12.13 -14.34
CA PRO A 213 4.77 12.31 -13.06
C PRO A 213 3.35 12.90 -13.24
N THR A 214 2.36 12.33 -12.56
CA THR A 214 0.97 12.83 -12.48
C THR A 214 0.76 13.76 -11.25
N GLU A 215 -0.48 14.07 -10.87
CA GLU A 215 -0.77 14.78 -9.61
C GLU A 215 -0.61 13.92 -8.36
N ASP A 216 -0.81 12.60 -8.47
CA ASP A 216 -0.65 11.65 -7.37
C ASP A 216 0.79 11.09 -7.38
N PRO A 217 1.57 11.19 -6.28
CA PRO A 217 2.92 10.63 -6.19
C PRO A 217 2.98 9.11 -6.40
N ASN A 218 1.86 8.40 -6.31
CA ASN A 218 1.75 6.96 -6.49
C ASN A 218 1.27 6.57 -7.90
N ILE A 219 1.02 7.53 -8.78
CA ILE A 219 0.59 7.29 -10.15
C ILE A 219 1.55 7.97 -11.11
N THR A 220 1.99 7.20 -12.10
CA THR A 220 2.89 7.65 -13.15
C THR A 220 2.28 7.33 -14.50
N ARG A 221 2.35 8.26 -15.45
CA ARG A 221 1.98 7.98 -16.83
C ARG A 221 3.20 7.48 -17.58
N MET A 222 3.14 6.26 -18.06
CA MET A 222 4.15 5.69 -18.94
C MET A 222 3.80 5.98 -20.39
N GLU A 223 4.73 6.55 -21.15
CA GLU A 223 4.59 6.78 -22.59
C GLU A 223 5.70 6.07 -23.34
N PHE A 224 5.38 5.36 -24.41
CA PHE A 224 6.36 4.67 -25.24
C PHE A 224 6.20 5.09 -26.68
N ASP A 225 7.33 5.29 -27.36
CA ASP A 225 7.41 5.48 -28.80
C ASP A 225 8.28 4.37 -29.41
N TYR A 226 7.82 3.78 -30.52
CA TYR A 226 8.49 2.70 -31.22
C TYR A 226 8.79 3.10 -32.66
N TYR A 227 10.03 2.81 -33.09
CA TYR A 227 10.56 3.11 -34.41
C TYR A 227 11.25 1.87 -34.95
N HIS A 228 11.08 1.60 -36.24
CA HIS A 228 11.64 0.38 -36.83
C HIS A 228 11.76 0.50 -38.35
N MET A 229 12.90 0.04 -38.92
CA MET A 229 13.13 0.10 -40.37
C MET A 229 12.11 -0.72 -41.16
N GLU A 230 11.77 -1.90 -40.67
CA GLU A 230 10.76 -2.79 -41.23
C GLU A 230 9.35 -2.45 -40.72
N SER A 231 8.32 -2.89 -41.45
CA SER A 231 6.89 -2.80 -41.09
C SER A 231 6.22 -4.19 -41.14
N GLY A 232 4.93 -4.26 -40.81
CA GLY A 232 4.17 -5.51 -40.86
C GLY A 232 4.67 -6.52 -39.82
N GLU A 233 4.73 -7.81 -40.20
CA GLU A 233 5.02 -8.91 -39.28
C GLU A 233 6.34 -8.75 -38.53
N LYS A 234 7.41 -8.29 -39.19
CA LYS A 234 8.71 -8.06 -38.55
C LYS A 234 8.65 -7.00 -37.45
N PHE A 235 7.88 -5.93 -37.65
CA PHE A 235 7.68 -4.92 -36.61
C PHE A 235 6.87 -5.49 -35.45
N GLU A 236 5.84 -6.29 -35.73
CA GLU A 236 5.01 -6.92 -34.68
C GLU A 236 5.82 -7.88 -33.80
N GLU A 237 6.78 -8.61 -34.37
CA GLU A 237 7.71 -9.46 -33.59
C GLU A 237 8.60 -8.63 -32.66
N TYR A 238 9.24 -7.57 -33.20
CA TYR A 238 10.02 -6.63 -32.40
C TYR A 238 9.17 -6.00 -31.29
N PHE A 239 7.99 -5.48 -31.64
CA PHE A 239 7.07 -4.81 -30.72
C PHE A 239 6.63 -5.74 -29.58
N LYS A 240 6.27 -6.99 -29.89
CA LYS A 240 5.92 -7.99 -28.86
C LYS A 240 7.07 -8.23 -27.89
N PHE A 241 8.29 -8.39 -28.39
CA PHE A 241 9.47 -8.62 -27.55
C PHE A 241 9.75 -7.44 -26.60
N VAL A 242 9.86 -6.22 -27.14
CA VAL A 242 10.15 -5.03 -26.32
C VAL A 242 9.01 -4.72 -25.34
N ARG A 243 7.76 -4.99 -25.74
CA ARG A 243 6.58 -4.81 -24.89
C ARG A 243 6.58 -5.79 -23.72
N GLN A 244 7.00 -7.04 -23.95
CA GLN A 244 7.09 -8.04 -22.89
C GLN A 244 8.03 -7.56 -21.78
N VAL A 245 9.26 -7.13 -22.12
CA VAL A 245 10.24 -6.63 -21.15
C VAL A 245 9.68 -5.45 -20.35
N ALA A 246 9.07 -4.47 -21.04
CA ALA A 246 8.46 -3.31 -20.38
C ALA A 246 7.31 -3.69 -19.41
N MET A 247 6.54 -4.74 -19.72
CA MET A 247 5.48 -5.22 -18.83
C MET A 247 6.02 -6.01 -17.63
N GLU A 248 7.11 -6.74 -17.81
CA GLU A 248 7.82 -7.41 -16.72
C GLU A 248 8.34 -6.38 -15.69
N ASP A 249 8.93 -5.28 -16.15
CA ASP A 249 9.36 -4.16 -15.29
C ASP A 249 8.20 -3.44 -14.62
N TYR A 250 7.11 -3.24 -15.36
CA TYR A 250 5.89 -2.63 -14.83
C TYR A 250 5.36 -3.41 -13.61
N GLU A 251 5.29 -4.75 -13.72
CA GLU A 251 4.88 -5.61 -12.61
C GLU A 251 5.83 -5.54 -11.42
N LEU A 252 7.14 -5.40 -11.67
CA LEU A 252 8.11 -5.18 -10.61
C LEU A 252 7.82 -3.89 -9.84
N CYS A 253 7.60 -2.80 -10.57
CA CYS A 253 7.37 -1.48 -10.02
C CYS A 253 6.10 -1.42 -9.16
N GLU A 254 4.97 -1.96 -9.64
CA GLU A 254 3.73 -1.94 -8.86
C GLU A 254 3.87 -2.70 -7.53
N LYS A 255 4.52 -3.86 -7.55
CA LYS A 255 4.70 -4.68 -6.34
C LYS A 255 5.71 -4.08 -5.37
N ALA A 256 6.77 -3.44 -5.87
CA ALA A 256 7.71 -2.73 -5.02
C ALA A 256 7.05 -1.49 -4.40
N GLN A 257 6.32 -0.69 -5.19
CA GLN A 257 5.60 0.48 -4.71
C GLN A 257 4.60 0.12 -3.61
N ASP A 258 3.83 -0.95 -3.80
CA ASP A 258 2.83 -1.36 -2.82
C ASP A 258 3.46 -1.51 -1.43
N ASN A 259 4.62 -2.18 -1.34
CA ASN A 259 5.38 -2.37 -0.11
C ASN A 259 6.05 -1.08 0.40
N LEU A 260 6.56 -0.22 -0.48
CA LEU A 260 7.10 1.11 -0.10
C LEU A 260 6.02 1.95 0.62
N GLY A 261 4.77 1.84 0.18
CA GLY A 261 3.62 2.55 0.77
C GLY A 261 3.09 1.96 2.08
N ARG A 262 3.53 0.77 2.53
CA ARG A 262 2.98 0.12 3.73
C ARG A 262 3.65 0.53 5.05
N GLY A 263 4.74 1.32 5.00
CA GLY A 263 5.41 1.83 6.21
C GLY A 263 6.26 0.81 6.97
N VAL A 264 6.58 -0.33 6.35
CA VAL A 264 7.46 -1.38 6.92
C VAL A 264 8.91 -1.22 6.45
N TYR A 265 9.10 -0.91 5.17
CA TYR A 265 10.41 -0.71 4.57
C TYR A 265 10.87 0.75 4.74
N SER A 266 12.14 0.95 5.10
CA SER A 266 12.78 2.26 5.11
C SER A 266 13.74 2.42 3.93
N GLU A 267 14.80 1.63 3.90
CA GLU A 267 15.91 1.70 2.95
C GLU A 267 16.64 0.35 2.84
N GLY A 268 17.32 0.13 1.73
CA GLY A 268 18.06 -1.08 1.42
C GLY A 268 19.45 -0.76 0.91
N ILE A 269 20.40 -1.70 1.06
CA ILE A 269 21.79 -1.51 0.62
C ILE A 269 21.86 -1.69 -0.90
N LEU A 270 22.57 -0.80 -1.58
CA LEU A 270 22.88 -0.88 -3.00
C LEU A 270 24.26 -1.52 -3.22
N ASN A 271 24.35 -2.28 -4.30
CA ASN A 271 25.61 -2.78 -4.84
C ASN A 271 26.38 -1.62 -5.50
N PRO A 272 27.60 -1.29 -5.05
CA PRO A 272 28.35 -0.15 -5.56
C PRO A 272 28.80 -0.31 -7.02
N GLU A 273 28.84 -1.54 -7.54
CA GLU A 273 29.21 -1.81 -8.93
C GLU A 273 27.98 -2.08 -9.81
N LYS A 274 27.03 -2.89 -9.33
CA LYS A 274 25.88 -3.33 -10.12
C LYS A 274 24.68 -2.38 -10.08
N GLU A 275 24.64 -1.46 -9.12
CA GLU A 275 23.57 -0.47 -8.93
C GLU A 275 24.14 0.95 -8.82
N ASN A 276 25.31 1.21 -9.45
CA ASN A 276 25.95 2.52 -9.43
C ASN A 276 25.13 3.60 -10.17
N GLY A 277 24.35 3.23 -11.20
CA GLY A 277 23.40 4.13 -11.86
C GLY A 277 22.34 4.64 -10.90
N VAL A 278 21.75 3.72 -10.12
CA VAL A 278 20.75 4.04 -9.09
C VAL A 278 21.32 4.99 -8.04
N SER A 279 22.53 4.71 -7.53
CA SER A 279 23.20 5.58 -6.57
C SER A 279 23.48 6.98 -7.13
N CYS A 280 23.88 7.08 -8.41
CA CYS A 280 24.16 8.36 -9.05
C CYS A 280 22.92 9.25 -9.11
N GLU A 281 21.76 8.69 -9.44
CA GLU A 281 20.50 9.44 -9.45
C GLU A 281 20.10 9.91 -8.05
N TYR A 282 20.36 9.13 -7.02
CA TYR A 282 20.05 9.53 -5.64
C TYR A 282 20.93 10.67 -5.15
N ASP A 283 22.22 10.66 -5.47
CA ASP A 283 23.12 11.78 -5.17
C ASP A 283 22.62 13.07 -5.83
N ARG A 284 22.09 12.99 -7.07
CA ARG A 284 21.45 14.12 -7.74
C ARG A 284 20.23 14.61 -6.98
N PHE A 285 19.28 13.74 -6.63
CA PHE A 285 18.08 14.12 -5.88
C PHE A 285 18.40 14.79 -4.55
N GLN A 286 19.41 14.30 -3.84
CA GLN A 286 19.84 14.86 -2.57
C GLN A 286 20.53 16.22 -2.74
N SER A 287 21.33 16.40 -3.80
CA SER A 287 21.97 17.70 -4.09
C SER A 287 20.96 18.83 -4.33
N PHE A 288 19.79 18.53 -4.90
CA PHE A 288 18.72 19.53 -5.09
C PHE A 288 18.03 19.93 -3.77
N HIS A 289 18.17 19.12 -2.71
CA HIS A 289 17.58 19.38 -1.40
C HIS A 289 18.53 20.14 -0.46
N ASP A 290 19.85 20.07 -0.67
CA ASP A 290 20.84 20.74 0.17
C ASP A 290 21.64 21.80 -0.62
N PRO A 291 21.13 23.04 -0.73
CA PRO A 291 21.78 24.12 -1.49
C PRO A 291 23.12 24.57 -0.90
N THR A 292 23.55 24.05 0.26
CA THR A 292 24.83 24.41 0.89
C THR A 292 26.05 23.69 0.29
N THR A 293 25.85 22.70 -0.59
CA THR A 293 26.94 21.89 -1.17
C THR A 293 27.38 22.28 -2.58
N ASN A 294 26.76 23.31 -3.19
CA ASN A 294 27.25 23.88 -4.45
C ASN A 294 28.44 24.82 -4.20
N GLY A 295 29.56 24.23 -3.80
CA GLY A 295 30.83 24.90 -3.59
C GLY A 295 31.85 23.99 -2.92
N SER A 296 32.82 23.51 -3.70
CA SER A 296 34.02 22.76 -3.31
C SER A 296 33.92 21.22 -3.25
N GLN A 297 34.36 20.60 -4.35
CA GLN A 297 35.25 19.45 -4.24
C GLN A 297 36.55 19.93 -3.56
N SER A 298 36.69 19.74 -2.24
CA SER A 298 37.98 19.55 -1.55
C SER A 298 37.77 19.37 -0.05
N THR A 299 38.42 18.35 0.51
CA THR A 299 38.76 18.19 1.95
C THR A 299 37.62 18.05 2.95
N ARG A 300 37.18 16.79 3.11
CA ARG A 300 36.43 16.28 4.25
C ARG A 300 37.34 16.20 5.49
N THR A 301 37.54 17.30 6.20
CA THR A 301 38.09 17.34 7.59
C THR A 301 38.04 18.77 8.12
N GLY A 302 37.02 19.12 8.91
CA GLY A 302 36.99 20.44 9.59
C GLY A 302 35.64 20.85 10.18
N TYR A 303 34.51 20.39 9.61
CA TYR A 303 33.19 20.92 9.98
C TYR A 303 32.62 20.43 11.32
N LEU A 304 33.19 19.37 11.92
CA LEU A 304 32.77 18.88 13.23
C LEU A 304 33.37 19.66 14.42
N SER A 305 34.32 20.57 14.19
CA SER A 305 34.99 21.33 15.27
C SER A 305 34.39 22.72 15.53
N TRP A 306 33.59 23.28 14.62
CA TRP A 306 33.12 24.67 14.74
C TRP A 306 31.71 24.78 15.37
N CYS A 307 30.82 23.83 15.10
CA CYS A 307 29.46 23.80 15.67
C CYS A 307 29.41 23.45 17.17
N ALA A 308 30.51 22.97 17.77
CA ALA A 308 30.57 22.64 19.19
C ALA A 308 30.82 23.86 20.10
N SER A 309 31.21 25.01 19.55
CA SER A 309 31.76 26.12 20.35
C SER A 309 30.88 27.37 20.50
N ASN A 310 29.78 27.56 19.75
CA ASN A 310 29.00 28.81 19.83
C ASN A 310 27.49 28.68 19.51
N MET A 311 26.75 27.89 20.30
CA MET A 311 25.30 28.09 20.44
C MET A 311 24.86 27.97 21.91
N PRO A 312 23.96 28.84 22.41
CA PRO A 312 23.47 28.79 23.78
C PRO A 312 22.60 27.54 23.98
N GLN A 313 22.90 26.77 25.03
CA GLN A 313 22.16 25.57 25.41
C GLN A 313 20.72 25.91 25.79
N ILE A 314 19.77 25.59 24.91
CA ILE A 314 18.37 25.43 25.31
C ILE A 314 18.15 23.93 25.55
N THR A 315 18.02 23.56 26.82
CA THR A 315 17.87 22.17 27.24
C THR A 315 16.59 21.53 26.70
N PRO A 316 16.64 20.31 26.13
CA PRO A 316 15.48 19.58 25.57
C PRO A 316 14.37 19.27 26.59
N THR A 317 14.64 19.47 27.87
CA THR A 317 13.70 19.36 28.98
C THR A 317 12.58 20.42 28.93
N LEU A 318 12.85 21.62 28.38
CA LEU A 318 11.87 22.72 28.39
C LEU A 318 10.79 22.55 27.31
N LEU A 319 11.15 22.02 26.13
CA LEU A 319 10.19 21.71 25.06
C LEU A 319 9.31 20.50 25.41
N ALA A 320 9.87 19.50 26.09
CA ALA A 320 9.09 18.37 26.61
C ALA A 320 8.12 18.79 27.73
N LEU A 321 8.52 19.76 28.58
CA LEU A 321 7.65 20.32 29.63
C LEU A 321 6.47 21.11 29.04
N LEU A 322 6.72 21.93 28.01
CA LEU A 322 5.67 22.75 27.38
C LEU A 322 4.67 21.89 26.59
N ALA A 323 5.14 20.82 25.92
CA ALA A 323 4.26 19.84 25.27
C ALA A 323 3.45 19.02 26.30
N GLY A 324 4.04 18.66 27.44
CA GLY A 324 3.36 17.98 28.54
C GLY A 324 2.30 18.83 29.24
N ILE A 325 2.57 20.12 29.45
CA ILE A 325 1.62 21.07 30.06
C ILE A 325 0.43 21.33 29.14
N ALA A 326 0.65 21.44 27.82
CA ALA A 326 -0.43 21.56 26.84
C ALA A 326 -1.32 20.29 26.75
N PHE A 327 -0.71 19.11 26.95
CA PHE A 327 -1.43 17.84 26.99
C PHE A 327 -2.25 17.67 28.28
N LEU A 328 -1.72 18.12 29.42
CA LEU A 328 -2.42 18.09 30.71
C LEU A 328 -3.56 19.12 30.79
N TYR A 329 -3.39 20.32 30.22
CA TYR A 329 -4.44 21.36 30.23
C TYR A 329 -5.68 20.96 29.41
N ARG A 330 -5.51 20.10 28.39
CA ARG A 330 -6.61 19.54 27.59
C ARG A 330 -7.39 18.41 28.26
N PHE A 331 -6.83 17.80 29.32
CA PHE A 331 -7.46 16.70 30.07
C PHE A 331 -8.00 17.12 31.44
N TRP A 332 -7.69 18.34 31.91
CA TRP A 332 -8.01 18.82 33.27
C TRP A 332 -9.19 19.80 33.35
N SER A 333 -9.98 19.94 32.30
CA SER A 333 -11.31 20.57 32.39
C SER A 333 -12.39 19.52 32.24
N HIS A 334 -12.59 18.73 33.30
CA HIS A 334 -13.83 18.06 33.73
C HIS A 334 -13.50 16.81 34.59
N SER A 335 -13.06 16.99 35.84
CA SER A 335 -13.41 16.07 36.93
C SER A 335 -12.97 16.59 38.31
N LEU A 336 -13.91 17.15 39.08
CA LEU A 336 -13.98 17.26 40.54
C LEU A 336 -15.51 17.34 40.77
N ALA A 337 -16.23 16.44 41.42
CA ALA A 337 -16.07 15.67 42.66
C ALA A 337 -17.01 14.43 42.53
N SER A 338 -17.01 13.35 43.29
CA SER A 338 -16.78 13.13 44.72
C SER A 338 -16.71 11.62 44.99
N THR A 339 -15.79 11.17 45.84
CA THR A 339 -15.81 9.85 46.48
C THR A 339 -16.95 9.74 47.50
N PRO A 340 -17.51 8.55 47.77
CA PRO A 340 -17.08 7.87 49.00
C PRO A 340 -17.01 6.33 48.95
N LYS A 341 -15.96 5.84 49.63
CA LYS A 341 -15.87 4.70 50.57
C LYS A 341 -16.23 3.28 50.12
N LEU A 342 -15.19 2.45 50.16
CA LEU A 342 -15.18 0.99 50.20
C LEU A 342 -15.59 0.48 51.60
N SER A 343 -16.54 -0.47 51.66
CA SER A 343 -16.70 -1.43 52.75
C SER A 343 -17.23 -2.76 52.21
N ASN A 344 -16.66 -3.85 52.72
CA ASN A 344 -17.02 -5.26 52.50
C ASN A 344 -17.07 -5.92 53.91
N PRO A 345 -17.53 -7.17 54.14
CA PRO A 345 -18.47 -8.06 53.44
C PRO A 345 -19.46 -8.75 54.44
N LYS A 346 -20.18 -9.82 54.00
CA LYS A 346 -21.10 -10.79 54.71
C LYS A 346 -22.58 -10.56 54.35
N THR A 347 -23.43 -11.55 54.07
CA THR A 347 -23.54 -12.98 54.45
C THR A 347 -24.52 -13.72 53.52
N SER A 348 -24.45 -15.05 53.59
CA SER A 348 -25.32 -16.12 53.07
C SER A 348 -26.85 -15.82 53.04
N ASP A 349 -27.56 -16.36 52.04
CA ASP A 349 -28.39 -17.57 52.18
C ASP A 349 -29.43 -17.78 51.05
N THR A 350 -29.48 -19.04 50.58
CA THR A 350 -30.61 -19.82 50.02
C THR A 350 -31.37 -19.44 48.73
N PHE A 351 -31.28 -20.39 47.78
CA PHE A 351 -32.25 -20.83 46.77
C PHE A 351 -33.73 -20.45 46.98
N SER A 352 -34.39 -19.90 45.94
CA SER A 352 -35.45 -20.61 45.18
C SER A 352 -36.00 -19.78 44.00
N SER A 353 -36.54 -20.51 43.02
CA SER A 353 -37.57 -20.13 42.04
C SER A 353 -37.24 -19.11 40.94
N ILE A 354 -37.13 -19.65 39.72
CA ILE A 354 -37.43 -18.98 38.45
C ILE A 354 -38.88 -18.47 38.48
N PRO A 355 -39.14 -17.24 38.03
CA PRO A 355 -40.35 -16.95 37.27
C PRO A 355 -39.98 -16.75 35.80
N ASP A 356 -40.75 -17.41 34.93
CA ASP A 356 -40.85 -17.09 33.51
C ASP A 356 -41.02 -15.58 33.33
N VAL A 357 -40.03 -14.92 32.69
CA VAL A 357 -40.20 -13.57 32.16
C VAL A 357 -40.19 -13.67 30.64
N ALA A 358 -41.40 -13.84 30.13
CA ALA A 358 -41.73 -13.53 28.75
C ALA A 358 -41.38 -12.05 28.46
N LYS A 359 -40.76 -11.83 27.29
CA LYS A 359 -40.75 -10.59 26.50
C LYS A 359 -40.95 -9.28 27.26
N GLU A 360 -39.84 -8.64 27.63
CA GLU A 360 -39.79 -7.18 27.69
C GLU A 360 -38.81 -6.67 26.64
N GLU A 361 -39.38 -6.20 25.52
CA GLU A 361 -38.72 -5.26 24.60
C GLU A 361 -38.42 -3.98 25.37
N ASN A 362 -37.24 -3.90 25.98
CA ASN A 362 -36.74 -2.62 26.44
C ASN A 362 -36.22 -1.84 25.23
N ARG A 363 -37.14 -1.14 24.55
CA ARG A 363 -36.84 -0.05 23.60
C ARG A 363 -36.28 1.15 24.39
N GLY A 364 -35.13 0.95 25.02
CA GLY A 364 -34.30 2.07 25.45
C GLY A 364 -33.72 2.70 24.19
N VAL A 365 -34.20 3.89 23.84
CA VAL A 365 -33.51 4.76 22.87
C VAL A 365 -32.18 5.15 23.53
N SER A 366 -31.16 4.32 23.34
CA SER A 366 -29.79 4.73 23.63
C SER A 366 -29.48 5.89 22.69
N LYS A 367 -29.09 7.04 23.24
CA LYS A 367 -28.48 8.12 22.47
C LYS A 367 -27.37 7.48 21.63
N GLU A 368 -27.49 7.53 20.31
CA GLU A 368 -26.46 6.99 19.42
C GLU A 368 -25.13 7.59 19.86
N SER A 369 -24.14 6.73 20.07
CA SER A 369 -22.80 7.16 20.41
C SER A 369 -22.27 8.06 19.29
N ASP A 370 -21.94 9.31 19.60
CA ASP A 370 -21.29 10.25 18.69
C ASP A 370 -19.95 9.64 18.22
N PHE A 371 -19.97 8.88 17.13
CA PHE A 371 -18.75 8.36 16.53
C PHE A 371 -17.94 9.54 15.98
N PRO A 372 -16.59 9.50 16.05
CA PRO A 372 -15.76 10.52 15.42
C PRO A 372 -16.10 10.71 13.94
N ALA A 373 -15.99 11.93 13.44
CA ALA A 373 -16.18 12.21 12.02
C ALA A 373 -15.31 11.29 11.16
N GLY A 374 -15.91 10.69 10.12
CA GLY A 374 -15.22 9.76 9.24
C GLY A 374 -14.94 8.37 9.83
N TRP A 375 -15.57 7.98 10.95
CA TRP A 375 -15.38 6.66 11.58
C TRP A 375 -15.42 5.48 10.62
N TRP A 376 -16.28 5.50 9.60
CA TRP A 376 -16.46 4.40 8.65
C TRP A 376 -15.58 4.47 7.40
N VAL A 377 -15.16 5.67 7.00
CA VAL A 377 -14.57 5.93 5.66
C VAL A 377 -13.25 6.68 5.68
N SER A 378 -12.79 7.16 6.84
CA SER A 378 -11.59 7.98 6.96
C SER A 378 -10.33 7.13 6.93
N LYS A 379 -9.45 7.44 5.97
CA LYS A 379 -8.11 6.86 5.87
C LYS A 379 -7.25 7.17 7.10
N ASP A 380 -7.37 8.37 7.68
CA ASP A 380 -6.61 8.75 8.88
C ASP A 380 -7.03 7.94 10.11
N VAL A 381 -8.34 7.69 10.25
CA VAL A 381 -8.87 6.80 11.29
C VAL A 381 -8.36 5.37 11.07
N PHE A 382 -8.38 4.88 9.84
CA PHE A 382 -7.85 3.54 9.54
C PHE A 382 -6.34 3.41 9.82
N GLU A 383 -5.53 4.42 9.50
CA GLU A 383 -4.11 4.43 9.87
C GLU A 383 -3.91 4.47 11.39
N LEU A 384 -4.80 5.10 12.14
CA LEU A 384 -4.81 5.02 13.61
C LEU A 384 -5.20 3.62 14.09
N GLU A 385 -6.24 2.99 13.52
CA GLU A 385 -6.66 1.62 13.84
C GLU A 385 -5.54 0.60 13.58
N LYS A 386 -4.82 0.75 12.47
CA LYS A 386 -3.61 -0.01 12.16
C LYS A 386 -2.60 0.04 13.29
N ARG A 387 -2.27 1.23 13.77
CA ARG A 387 -1.26 1.43 14.83
C ARG A 387 -1.75 1.04 16.22
N ALA A 388 -3.00 1.32 16.54
CA ALA A 388 -3.55 1.19 17.89
C ALA A 388 -4.14 -0.21 18.17
N ILE A 389 -4.69 -0.86 17.16
CA ILE A 389 -5.40 -2.14 17.29
C ILE A 389 -4.57 -3.24 16.63
N PHE A 390 -4.49 -3.23 15.29
CA PHE A 390 -3.93 -4.37 14.54
C PHE A 390 -2.44 -4.58 14.82
N SER A 391 -1.70 -3.51 15.13
CA SER A 391 -0.27 -3.62 15.45
C SER A 391 0.02 -3.95 16.92
N LYS A 392 -0.97 -3.92 17.81
CA LYS A 392 -0.77 -4.13 19.26
C LYS A 392 -1.44 -5.40 19.78
N THR A 393 -2.49 -5.87 19.10
CA THR A 393 -3.26 -7.05 19.49
C THR A 393 -2.67 -8.33 18.92
N TRP A 394 -2.76 -9.43 19.66
CA TRP A 394 -2.49 -10.77 19.15
C TRP A 394 -3.62 -11.23 18.23
N LEU A 395 -3.29 -11.50 16.97
CA LEU A 395 -4.24 -11.85 15.91
C LEU A 395 -4.11 -13.34 15.60
N CYS A 396 -5.18 -14.12 15.74
CA CYS A 396 -5.19 -15.51 15.30
C CYS A 396 -5.42 -15.57 13.79
N LEU A 397 -4.41 -16.01 13.02
CA LEU A 397 -4.46 -16.00 11.55
C LEU A 397 -4.55 -17.38 10.91
N SER A 398 -4.13 -18.42 11.64
CA SER A 398 -3.94 -19.74 11.05
C SER A 398 -4.05 -20.84 12.10
N HIS A 399 -3.95 -22.07 11.62
CA HIS A 399 -3.86 -23.26 12.45
C HIS A 399 -2.67 -24.12 12.01
N ARG A 400 -2.04 -24.82 12.94
CA ARG A 400 -0.82 -25.60 12.74
C ARG A 400 -0.97 -26.64 11.62
N SER A 401 -2.18 -27.18 11.42
CA SER A 401 -2.45 -28.16 10.36
C SER A 401 -2.37 -27.62 8.94
N ARG A 402 -2.33 -26.30 8.74
CA ARG A 402 -2.07 -25.69 7.42
C ARG A 402 -0.60 -25.77 6.98
N PHE A 403 0.27 -26.34 7.81
CA PHE A 403 1.71 -26.44 7.60
C PHE A 403 2.16 -27.91 7.72
N ALA A 404 1.99 -28.71 6.68
CA ALA A 404 2.25 -30.15 6.75
C ALA A 404 3.76 -30.46 6.87
N LYS A 405 4.61 -29.72 6.16
CA LYS A 405 6.06 -29.94 6.10
C LYS A 405 6.86 -28.65 6.22
N VAL A 406 8.13 -28.79 6.59
CA VAL A 406 9.06 -27.67 6.73
C VAL A 406 9.11 -26.86 5.43
N GLY A 407 9.07 -25.54 5.56
CA GLY A 407 9.04 -24.61 4.44
C GLY A 407 7.65 -24.33 3.88
N ASP A 408 6.61 -25.04 4.33
CA ASP A 408 5.23 -24.65 4.04
C ASP A 408 4.99 -23.24 4.57
N TYR A 409 4.40 -22.39 3.75
CA TYR A 409 4.11 -21.01 4.08
C TYR A 409 2.71 -20.59 3.65
N GLN A 410 2.17 -19.59 4.33
CA GLN A 410 0.88 -18.96 4.08
C GLN A 410 1.06 -17.43 4.14
N SER A 411 0.66 -16.71 3.10
CA SER A 411 0.78 -15.27 2.97
C SER A 411 -0.57 -14.60 3.27
N TYR A 412 -0.54 -13.48 3.98
CA TYR A 412 -1.71 -12.71 4.38
C TYR A 412 -1.46 -11.21 4.19
N GLU A 413 -2.53 -10.44 4.03
CA GLU A 413 -2.49 -8.98 4.11
C GLU A 413 -3.38 -8.55 5.28
N VAL A 414 -2.76 -8.13 6.39
CA VAL A 414 -3.46 -7.86 7.65
C VAL A 414 -3.44 -6.37 7.91
N ALA A 415 -4.60 -5.71 7.83
CA ALA A 415 -4.72 -4.25 7.98
C ALA A 415 -3.78 -3.49 7.04
N GLY A 416 -3.61 -4.01 5.82
CA GLY A 416 -2.68 -3.48 4.84
C GLY A 416 -1.19 -3.79 5.08
N PHE A 417 -0.84 -4.62 6.06
CA PHE A 417 0.52 -5.14 6.23
C PHE A 417 0.67 -6.50 5.55
N PRO A 418 1.52 -6.64 4.52
CA PRO A 418 1.76 -7.90 3.86
C PRO A 418 2.71 -8.73 4.71
N ILE A 419 2.28 -9.93 5.09
CA ILE A 419 3.01 -10.84 5.97
C ILE A 419 2.95 -12.26 5.42
N PHE A 420 3.86 -13.12 5.85
CA PHE A 420 3.73 -14.55 5.64
C PHE A 420 4.15 -15.32 6.89
N LEU A 421 3.51 -16.47 7.07
CA LEU A 421 3.82 -17.46 8.09
C LEU A 421 4.57 -18.61 7.43
N ILE A 422 5.59 -19.17 8.08
CA ILE A 422 6.37 -20.29 7.53
C ILE A 422 6.75 -21.30 8.61
N LEU A 423 6.69 -22.59 8.29
CA LEU A 423 7.15 -23.66 9.19
C LEU A 423 8.67 -23.83 9.12
N GLY A 424 9.33 -23.56 10.25
CA GLY A 424 10.76 -23.74 10.44
C GLY A 424 11.21 -25.18 10.48
N LYS A 425 12.52 -25.41 10.28
CA LYS A 425 13.14 -26.74 10.41
C LYS A 425 13.03 -27.32 11.82
N ASP A 426 12.85 -26.46 12.81
CA ASP A 426 12.63 -26.79 14.22
C ASP A 426 11.15 -27.07 14.56
N GLY A 427 10.26 -27.15 13.56
CA GLY A 427 8.84 -27.43 13.75
C GLY A 427 8.01 -26.25 14.27
N LYS A 428 8.60 -25.06 14.38
CA LYS A 428 7.91 -23.84 14.84
C LYS A 428 7.45 -22.99 13.67
N VAL A 429 6.23 -22.47 13.72
CA VAL A 429 5.73 -21.49 12.76
C VAL A 429 6.26 -20.10 13.14
N ARG A 430 6.85 -19.41 12.16
CA ARG A 430 7.36 -18.03 12.29
C ARG A 430 6.59 -17.10 11.37
N ALA A 431 6.63 -15.80 11.67
CA ALA A 431 5.99 -14.77 10.87
C ALA A 431 7.01 -13.70 10.44
N PHE A 432 6.88 -13.21 9.21
CA PHE A 432 7.70 -12.13 8.67
C PHE A 432 6.86 -11.21 7.81
N HIS A 433 7.24 -9.93 7.73
CA HIS A 433 6.70 -9.09 6.67
C HIS A 433 7.15 -9.61 5.30
N ASN A 434 6.24 -9.62 4.33
CA ASN A 434 6.49 -10.07 2.97
C ASN A 434 7.16 -8.98 2.12
N VAL A 435 8.30 -8.50 2.60
CA VAL A 435 9.03 -7.33 2.09
C VAL A 435 10.52 -7.66 2.05
N CYS A 436 11.09 -7.68 0.86
CA CYS A 436 12.52 -7.91 0.67
C CYS A 436 13.33 -6.73 1.23
N ARG A 437 14.41 -7.02 1.94
CA ARG A 437 15.29 -6.02 2.57
C ARG A 437 16.11 -5.19 1.59
N HIS A 438 16.17 -5.59 0.31
CA HIS A 438 16.98 -4.92 -0.69
C HIS A 438 16.25 -3.77 -1.39
N ARG A 439 15.09 -4.02 -2.03
CA ARG A 439 14.31 -3.00 -2.76
C ARG A 439 12.80 -3.19 -2.62
N ALA A 440 12.36 -3.44 -1.38
CA ALA A 440 10.96 -3.57 -0.94
C ALA A 440 10.07 -4.61 -1.67
N TYR A 441 10.54 -5.31 -2.72
CA TYR A 441 9.72 -6.27 -3.45
C TYR A 441 9.21 -7.43 -2.60
N THR A 442 8.09 -8.04 -2.98
CA THR A 442 7.52 -9.19 -2.27
C THR A 442 8.42 -10.43 -2.35
N VAL A 443 8.53 -11.18 -1.24
CA VAL A 443 9.33 -12.41 -1.17
C VAL A 443 8.48 -13.62 -1.63
N THR A 444 7.23 -13.69 -1.20
CA THR A 444 6.26 -14.74 -1.59
C THR A 444 5.17 -14.14 -2.49
N LYS A 445 5.17 -14.49 -3.79
CA LYS A 445 4.12 -14.03 -4.75
C LYS A 445 2.80 -14.79 -4.61
N LYS A 446 2.82 -16.01 -4.07
CA LYS A 446 1.65 -16.88 -3.91
C LYS A 446 1.08 -16.78 -2.49
N GLU A 447 -0.23 -16.97 -2.36
CA GLU A 447 -0.92 -17.04 -1.06
C GLU A 447 -0.46 -18.22 -0.21
N CYS A 448 -0.04 -19.32 -0.83
CA CYS A 448 0.56 -20.46 -0.15
C CYS A 448 1.62 -21.13 -1.02
N GLY A 449 2.48 -21.91 -0.38
CA GLY A 449 3.51 -22.68 -1.06
C GLY A 449 4.39 -23.42 -0.09
N SER A 450 5.47 -24.01 -0.61
CA SER A 450 6.42 -24.77 0.19
C SER A 450 7.83 -24.59 -0.34
N SER A 451 8.73 -24.01 0.46
CA SER A 451 10.16 -23.94 0.17
C SER A 451 10.97 -23.73 1.45
N ALA A 452 12.09 -24.45 1.58
CA ALA A 452 13.04 -24.22 2.68
C ALA A 452 13.88 -22.95 2.51
N VAL A 453 13.91 -22.38 1.30
CA VAL A 453 14.59 -21.12 0.96
C VAL A 453 13.71 -20.29 0.03
N LEU A 454 13.35 -19.09 0.46
CA LEU A 454 12.50 -18.16 -0.29
C LEU A 454 13.37 -17.11 -1.00
N GLY A 455 13.36 -17.12 -2.33
CA GLY A 455 14.09 -16.17 -3.16
C GLY A 455 13.21 -15.04 -3.69
N CYS A 456 13.64 -13.79 -3.48
CA CYS A 456 13.03 -12.61 -4.09
C CYS A 456 13.19 -12.66 -5.62
N ARG A 457 12.10 -12.46 -6.36
CA ARG A 457 12.10 -12.50 -7.84
C ARG A 457 12.55 -11.20 -8.50
N TYR A 458 12.90 -10.19 -7.70
CA TYR A 458 13.52 -8.97 -8.20
C TYR A 458 15.04 -9.19 -8.35
N HIS A 459 15.78 -9.35 -7.25
CA HIS A 459 17.25 -9.42 -7.27
C HIS A 459 17.84 -10.74 -6.73
N GLY A 460 17.02 -11.77 -6.54
CA GLY A 460 17.50 -13.10 -6.12
C GLY A 460 17.94 -13.23 -4.66
N TRP A 461 17.78 -12.19 -3.84
CA TRP A 461 18.03 -12.27 -2.39
C TRP A 461 17.18 -13.36 -1.76
N SER A 462 17.84 -14.29 -1.08
CA SER A 462 17.22 -15.54 -0.62
C SER A 462 17.30 -15.67 0.90
N TYR A 463 16.19 -16.08 1.50
CA TYR A 463 16.01 -16.18 2.95
C TYR A 463 15.65 -17.61 3.35
N ASN A 464 16.21 -18.10 4.45
CA ASN A 464 15.81 -19.41 4.98
C ASN A 464 14.51 -19.35 5.81
N THR A 465 14.08 -20.47 6.37
CA THR A 465 12.86 -20.55 7.21
C THR A 465 12.97 -19.84 8.56
N TYR A 466 14.15 -19.35 8.94
CA TYR A 466 14.37 -18.47 10.10
C TYR A 466 14.33 -16.98 9.73
N GLY A 467 14.16 -16.65 8.43
CA GLY A 467 14.17 -15.30 7.91
C GLY A 467 15.57 -14.72 7.67
N GLU A 468 16.62 -15.52 7.88
CA GLU A 468 18.00 -15.08 7.72
C GLU A 468 18.37 -15.02 6.23
N LEU A 469 19.09 -13.97 5.84
CA LEU A 469 19.60 -13.82 4.48
C LEU A 469 20.72 -14.84 4.21
N THR A 470 20.45 -15.83 3.36
CA THR A 470 21.42 -16.89 3.04
C THR A 470 22.21 -16.60 1.76
N LYS A 471 21.58 -15.93 0.78
CA LYS A 471 22.22 -15.57 -0.49
C LYS A 471 21.84 -14.15 -0.90
N ALA A 472 22.85 -13.34 -1.23
CA ALA A 472 22.71 -12.02 -1.83
C ALA A 472 23.61 -11.98 -3.07
N PRO A 473 23.07 -12.30 -4.27
CA PRO A 473 23.86 -12.36 -5.49
C PRO A 473 24.67 -11.09 -5.71
N HIS A 474 25.97 -11.22 -5.99
CA HIS A 474 26.93 -10.12 -6.18
C HIS A 474 27.29 -9.30 -4.93
N PHE A 475 26.87 -9.71 -3.73
CA PHE A 475 27.22 -9.02 -2.47
C PHE A 475 28.26 -9.72 -1.59
N ASP A 476 28.54 -11.01 -1.82
CA ASP A 476 29.36 -11.83 -0.91
C ASP A 476 30.78 -11.26 -0.68
N ASP A 477 31.37 -10.61 -1.69
CA ASP A 477 32.73 -10.04 -1.64
C ASP A 477 32.76 -8.51 -1.43
N ILE A 478 31.61 -7.87 -1.17
CA ILE A 478 31.54 -6.40 -0.99
C ILE A 478 32.02 -6.01 0.41
N PRO A 479 33.08 -5.19 0.55
CA PRO A 479 33.53 -4.71 1.85
C PRO A 479 32.43 -3.93 2.59
N GLY A 480 32.17 -4.31 3.84
CA GLY A 480 31.17 -3.65 4.70
C GLY A 480 29.75 -4.19 4.56
N PHE A 481 29.49 -5.16 3.67
CA PHE A 481 28.21 -5.86 3.61
C PHE A 481 28.13 -6.96 4.68
N ASP A 482 27.16 -6.88 5.57
CA ASP A 482 26.87 -7.91 6.57
C ASP A 482 25.47 -8.51 6.32
N ARG A 483 25.42 -9.80 5.98
CA ARG A 483 24.17 -10.54 5.74
C ARG A 483 23.26 -10.56 6.96
N SER A 484 23.82 -10.59 8.17
CA SER A 484 23.07 -10.68 9.42
C SER A 484 22.18 -9.45 9.68
N GLN A 485 22.61 -8.26 9.21
CA GLN A 485 21.84 -7.01 9.30
C GLN A 485 20.66 -6.93 8.31
N ASN A 486 20.58 -7.90 7.40
CA ASN A 486 19.66 -7.91 6.26
C ASN A 486 18.68 -9.10 6.30
N SER A 487 18.41 -9.67 7.48
CA SER A 487 17.35 -10.65 7.70
C SER A 487 15.95 -10.05 7.48
N LEU A 488 14.95 -10.86 7.15
CA LEU A 488 13.57 -10.38 7.01
C LEU A 488 13.07 -9.71 8.29
N PHE A 489 12.12 -8.78 8.13
CA PHE A 489 11.47 -8.13 9.26
C PHE A 489 10.59 -9.14 10.00
N ALA A 490 11.09 -9.64 11.12
CA ALA A 490 10.41 -10.63 11.95
C ALA A 490 9.18 -10.04 12.62
N ILE A 491 8.15 -10.88 12.75
CA ILE A 491 6.90 -10.59 13.43
C ILE A 491 6.76 -11.59 14.58
N HIS A 492 6.27 -11.15 15.73
CA HIS A 492 6.04 -12.04 16.86
C HIS A 492 5.00 -13.09 16.48
N ALA A 493 5.31 -14.36 16.72
CA ALA A 493 4.41 -15.47 16.43
C ALA A 493 4.44 -16.50 17.57
N VAL A 494 3.26 -17.04 17.89
CA VAL A 494 3.12 -18.13 18.86
C VAL A 494 2.09 -19.14 18.36
N THR A 495 2.32 -20.42 18.65
CA THR A 495 1.34 -21.48 18.43
C THR A 495 0.93 -22.03 19.79
N ASN A 496 -0.36 -22.00 20.12
CA ASN A 496 -0.85 -22.55 21.38
C ASN A 496 -0.96 -24.08 21.32
N GLY A 497 -1.31 -24.72 22.45
CA GLY A 497 -1.42 -26.18 22.54
C GLY A 497 -2.52 -26.78 21.64
N ALA A 498 -3.58 -26.03 21.37
CA ALA A 498 -4.63 -26.41 20.44
C ALA A 498 -4.24 -26.23 18.97
N GLY A 499 -3.06 -25.67 18.66
CA GLY A 499 -2.54 -25.52 17.30
C GLY A 499 -2.89 -24.20 16.62
N PHE A 500 -3.59 -23.27 17.26
CA PHE A 500 -3.86 -21.94 16.70
C PHE A 500 -2.59 -21.09 16.64
N VAL A 501 -2.37 -20.44 15.49
CA VAL A 501 -1.20 -19.61 15.22
C VAL A 501 -1.60 -18.14 15.34
N PHE A 502 -0.99 -17.47 16.32
CA PHE A 502 -1.19 -16.05 16.58
C PHE A 502 0.02 -15.25 16.14
N VAL A 503 -0.22 -14.02 15.69
CA VAL A 503 0.82 -13.03 15.40
C VAL A 503 0.58 -11.70 16.09
N ASN A 504 1.63 -10.95 16.33
CA ASN A 504 1.54 -9.57 16.82
C ASN A 504 2.59 -8.71 16.08
N LEU A 505 2.14 -7.62 15.47
CA LEU A 505 2.97 -6.76 14.60
C LEU A 505 3.73 -5.67 15.38
N ASP A 506 3.70 -5.67 16.71
CA ASP A 506 4.44 -4.71 17.51
C ASP A 506 5.95 -4.89 17.31
N ALA A 507 6.63 -3.82 16.89
CA ALA A 507 8.08 -3.84 16.66
C ALA A 507 8.92 -3.95 17.94
N SER A 508 8.30 -3.82 19.13
CA SER A 508 8.99 -3.96 20.41
C SER A 508 9.61 -5.35 20.54
N PRO A 509 10.88 -5.49 21.01
CA PRO A 509 11.56 -6.78 21.07
C PRO A 509 10.91 -7.75 22.06
N ARG A 510 10.14 -7.25 23.03
CA ARG A 510 9.39 -8.03 23.99
C ARG A 510 7.98 -7.49 24.08
N ILE A 511 7.01 -8.39 24.04
CA ILE A 511 5.59 -8.09 24.19
C ILE A 511 4.96 -9.05 25.20
N SER A 512 3.77 -8.71 25.70
CA SER A 512 2.99 -9.62 26.54
C SER A 512 2.66 -10.90 25.78
N SER A 513 2.60 -12.03 26.50
CA SER A 513 2.13 -13.29 25.93
C SER A 513 0.69 -13.18 25.44
N ALA A 514 0.35 -13.93 24.40
CA ALA A 514 -1.04 -14.07 23.97
C ALA A 514 -1.87 -14.70 25.10
N ASP A 515 -2.95 -14.03 25.52
CA ASP A 515 -3.93 -14.63 26.42
C ASP A 515 -4.85 -15.55 25.62
N THR A 516 -4.58 -16.85 25.68
CA THR A 516 -5.34 -17.88 24.95
C THR A 516 -6.31 -18.63 25.84
N GLY A 517 -6.41 -18.34 27.14
CA GLY A 517 -7.08 -19.20 28.11
C GLY A 517 -8.55 -19.49 27.79
N LEU A 518 -9.31 -18.48 27.36
CA LEU A 518 -10.71 -18.64 26.97
C LEU A 518 -10.85 -19.44 25.66
N LEU A 519 -9.97 -19.21 24.68
CA LEU A 519 -9.97 -19.97 23.44
C LEU A 519 -9.56 -21.42 23.70
N ASP A 520 -8.56 -21.66 24.55
CA ASP A 520 -8.09 -22.99 24.91
C ASP A 520 -9.19 -23.80 25.62
N ALA A 521 -9.97 -23.15 26.50
CA ALA A 521 -11.14 -23.75 27.12
C ALA A 521 -12.24 -24.10 26.09
N PHE A 522 -12.57 -23.16 25.20
CA PHE A 522 -13.53 -23.40 24.11
C PHE A 522 -13.08 -24.55 23.20
N ALA A 523 -11.81 -24.54 22.80
CA ALA A 523 -11.18 -25.53 21.94
C ALA A 523 -11.21 -26.93 22.58
N SER A 524 -10.87 -27.02 23.86
CA SER A 524 -10.92 -28.26 24.63
C SER A 524 -12.34 -28.82 24.72
N ASN A 525 -13.33 -27.97 25.03
CA ASN A 525 -14.74 -28.38 25.13
C ASN A 525 -15.31 -28.88 23.79
N ASN A 526 -14.79 -28.36 22.68
CA ASN A 526 -15.31 -28.64 21.34
C ASN A 526 -14.39 -29.55 20.49
N ARG A 527 -13.27 -30.05 21.03
CA ARG A 527 -12.29 -30.92 20.34
C ARG A 527 -11.63 -30.25 19.12
N LEU A 528 -11.33 -28.95 19.25
CA LEU A 528 -10.46 -28.23 18.34
C LEU A 528 -9.06 -28.39 18.90
N ASP A 529 -8.26 -29.24 18.28
CA ASP A 529 -6.90 -29.51 18.72
C ASP A 529 -5.90 -29.51 17.57
N SER A 530 -4.63 -29.64 17.92
CA SER A 530 -3.51 -29.61 16.98
C SER A 530 -3.57 -30.70 15.90
N GLN A 531 -4.38 -31.75 16.09
CA GLN A 531 -4.60 -32.84 15.14
C GLN A 531 -5.76 -32.57 14.16
N SER A 532 -6.47 -31.44 14.31
CA SER A 532 -7.51 -31.03 13.37
C SER A 532 -6.96 -30.95 11.94
N LEU A 533 -7.62 -31.62 10.99
CA LEU A 533 -7.23 -31.59 9.58
C LEU A 533 -7.82 -30.37 8.89
N TRP A 534 -6.99 -29.59 8.19
CA TRP A 534 -7.49 -28.55 7.31
C TRP A 534 -8.06 -29.17 6.04
N VAL A 535 -9.30 -28.79 5.69
CA VAL A 535 -10.04 -29.35 4.56
C VAL A 535 -10.07 -28.39 3.38
N ALA A 536 -10.54 -27.17 3.62
CA ALA A 536 -10.76 -26.17 2.59
C ALA A 536 -10.73 -24.77 3.20
N GLY A 537 -10.54 -23.75 2.37
CA GLY A 537 -10.58 -22.37 2.83
C GLY A 537 -10.22 -21.39 1.73
N GLN A 538 -10.91 -20.25 1.72
CA GLN A 538 -10.80 -19.23 0.68
C GLN A 538 -10.86 -17.84 1.32
N THR A 539 -10.50 -16.85 0.53
CA THR A 539 -10.60 -15.45 0.87
C THR A 539 -11.53 -14.76 -0.12
N ILE A 540 -12.55 -14.06 0.37
CA ILE A 540 -13.47 -13.24 -0.43
C ILE A 540 -13.18 -11.78 -0.11
N LYS A 541 -12.88 -10.97 -1.13
CA LYS A 541 -12.70 -9.52 -0.97
C LYS A 541 -14.04 -8.84 -1.15
N ALA A 542 -14.43 -8.00 -0.19
CA ALA A 542 -15.70 -7.29 -0.18
C ALA A 542 -15.51 -5.83 0.23
N THR A 543 -16.42 -4.98 -0.21
CA THR A 543 -16.38 -3.51 -0.07
C THR A 543 -17.22 -3.07 1.13
N PHE A 544 -16.74 -3.39 2.33
CA PHE A 544 -17.27 -2.87 3.58
C PHE A 544 -16.18 -2.66 4.63
N ASN A 545 -16.45 -1.82 5.62
CA ASN A 545 -15.55 -1.58 6.75
C ASN A 545 -15.56 -2.76 7.74
N TRP A 546 -14.39 -3.19 8.20
CA TRP A 546 -14.22 -4.37 9.07
C TRP A 546 -15.09 -4.37 10.34
N LYS A 547 -15.41 -3.19 10.87
CA LYS A 547 -16.26 -3.02 12.06
C LYS A 547 -17.69 -3.53 11.86
N MET A 548 -18.16 -3.66 10.61
CA MET A 548 -19.46 -4.25 10.30
C MET A 548 -19.58 -5.71 10.79
N ALA A 549 -18.48 -6.45 10.80
CA ALA A 549 -18.45 -7.83 11.28
C ALA A 549 -18.91 -7.96 12.75
N PHE A 550 -18.71 -6.95 13.58
CA PHE A 550 -19.14 -6.96 14.99
C PHE A 550 -20.61 -6.63 15.18
N ARG A 551 -21.21 -5.90 14.23
CA ARG A 551 -22.61 -5.49 14.33
C ARG A 551 -23.57 -6.61 13.93
N SER A 552 -23.14 -7.49 13.03
CA SER A 552 -23.97 -8.61 12.58
C SER A 552 -24.13 -9.65 13.70
N LYS A 553 -25.27 -9.60 14.42
CA LYS A 553 -25.58 -10.47 15.58
C LYS A 553 -25.54 -11.97 15.28
N GLN A 554 -25.68 -12.35 14.02
CA GLN A 554 -25.40 -13.69 13.50
C GLN A 554 -24.55 -13.54 12.24
N LEU A 555 -23.26 -13.78 12.37
CA LEU A 555 -22.32 -13.70 11.26
C LEU A 555 -22.69 -14.70 10.15
N ILE A 556 -23.12 -15.92 10.51
CA ILE A 556 -23.51 -16.97 9.56
C ILE A 556 -24.58 -17.87 10.19
N ASP A 557 -25.64 -18.18 9.46
CA ASP A 557 -26.58 -19.25 9.81
C ASP A 557 -26.03 -20.61 9.35
N PHE A 558 -25.42 -21.35 10.29
CA PHE A 558 -24.87 -22.67 10.02
C PHE A 558 -25.91 -23.78 9.87
N THR A 559 -27.20 -23.50 10.08
CA THR A 559 -28.27 -24.51 9.91
C THR A 559 -28.30 -25.07 8.48
N LYS A 560 -28.07 -24.22 7.47
CA LYS A 560 -27.94 -24.63 6.07
C LYS A 560 -26.77 -25.62 5.86
N LEU A 561 -25.67 -25.44 6.59
CA LEU A 561 -24.48 -26.29 6.51
C LEU A 561 -24.66 -27.61 7.26
N GLU A 562 -25.28 -27.58 8.45
CA GLU A 562 -25.63 -28.77 9.22
C GLU A 562 -26.52 -29.73 8.41
N ASN A 563 -27.55 -29.20 7.75
CA ASN A 563 -28.44 -29.98 6.89
C ASN A 563 -27.69 -30.67 5.73
N ALA A 564 -26.72 -29.97 5.11
CA ALA A 564 -25.91 -30.55 4.03
C ALA A 564 -25.04 -31.72 4.51
N ILE A 565 -24.56 -31.68 5.77
CA ILE A 565 -23.76 -32.74 6.37
C ILE A 565 -24.63 -33.96 6.77
N GLU A 566 -25.88 -33.73 7.18
CA GLU A 566 -26.79 -34.78 7.67
C GLU A 566 -27.53 -35.55 6.54
N GLN A 567 -27.74 -34.95 5.36
CA GLN A 567 -28.60 -35.47 4.27
C GLN A 567 -28.28 -36.86 3.67
N LYS A 568 -27.20 -37.56 4.07
CA LYS A 568 -26.90 -38.94 3.63
C LYS A 568 -26.82 -40.01 4.73
N SER A 569 -27.05 -39.67 6.00
CA SER A 569 -27.07 -40.68 7.07
C SER A 569 -28.40 -41.47 7.05
N TYR A 570 -28.48 -42.51 6.20
CA TYR A 570 -29.64 -43.40 6.06
C TYR A 570 -29.95 -44.27 7.31
N LEU A 571 -29.25 -44.09 8.44
CA LEU A 571 -29.33 -44.97 9.62
C LEU A 571 -29.55 -44.29 10.98
N SER A 572 -30.23 -43.14 11.04
CA SER A 572 -30.61 -42.53 12.34
C SER A 572 -32.11 -42.33 12.58
N GLN A 573 -32.99 -43.02 11.85
CA GLN A 573 -34.45 -42.91 12.05
C GLN A 573 -34.98 -43.55 13.35
N VAL A 574 -34.16 -44.21 14.17
CA VAL A 574 -34.64 -44.91 15.39
C VAL A 574 -34.40 -44.13 16.71
N THR A 575 -33.96 -42.87 16.69
CA THR A 575 -33.84 -42.06 17.94
C THR A 575 -34.65 -40.77 17.96
N SER A 576 -35.69 -40.69 17.12
CA SER A 576 -36.49 -39.46 16.94
C SER A 576 -37.40 -39.06 18.12
N ILE A 577 -37.52 -39.86 19.18
CA ILE A 577 -38.50 -39.60 20.26
C ILE A 577 -37.88 -38.91 21.50
N LEU A 578 -36.54 -38.74 21.58
CA LEU A 578 -35.87 -38.15 22.75
C LEU A 578 -35.05 -36.86 22.49
N LYS A 579 -35.16 -36.23 21.32
CA LYS A 579 -34.36 -35.03 20.96
C LYS A 579 -35.21 -33.75 20.81
N HIS A 580 -35.85 -33.30 21.89
CA HIS A 580 -36.48 -31.97 21.96
C HIS A 580 -35.63 -30.89 22.67
N PHE A 581 -34.34 -31.13 22.88
CA PHE A 581 -33.39 -30.05 23.20
C PHE A 581 -32.63 -29.65 21.91
N ARG A 582 -33.13 -28.62 21.21
CA ARG A 582 -32.35 -27.89 20.20
C ARG A 582 -31.27 -27.09 20.94
N ALA A 583 -30.06 -27.64 21.01
CA ALA A 583 -28.90 -26.92 21.53
C ALA A 583 -28.19 -26.23 20.35
N ASN A 584 -28.24 -24.89 20.31
CA ASN A 584 -27.66 -24.03 19.25
C ASN A 584 -26.15 -24.29 19.04
N SER A 585 -25.63 -24.09 17.82
CA SER A 585 -24.18 -24.09 17.52
C SER A 585 -23.40 -23.20 18.49
N GLU A 586 -22.22 -23.64 18.90
CA GLU A 586 -21.35 -22.85 19.79
C GLU A 586 -20.38 -22.02 18.93
N HIS A 587 -20.22 -20.76 19.29
CA HIS A 587 -19.29 -19.86 18.65
C HIS A 587 -18.39 -19.19 19.68
N PHE A 588 -17.16 -18.91 19.29
CA PHE A 588 -16.22 -18.12 20.07
C PHE A 588 -15.63 -17.01 19.21
N SER A 589 -15.72 -15.77 19.67
CA SER A 589 -15.19 -14.60 18.96
C SER A 589 -13.91 -14.10 19.62
N LEU A 590 -12.88 -13.93 18.80
CA LEU A 590 -11.59 -13.37 19.16
C LEU A 590 -11.41 -12.01 18.46
N PHE A 591 -11.34 -10.96 19.26
CA PHE A 591 -11.07 -9.61 18.79
C PHE A 591 -9.69 -9.54 18.10
N PRO A 592 -9.53 -8.79 16.99
CA PRO A 592 -10.49 -7.88 16.38
C PRO A 592 -11.26 -8.43 15.17
N PHE A 593 -11.10 -9.69 14.76
CA PHE A 593 -11.79 -10.12 13.54
C PHE A 593 -12.04 -11.62 13.38
N THR A 594 -11.56 -12.47 14.28
CA THR A 594 -11.64 -13.92 14.09
C THR A 594 -12.76 -14.50 14.94
N SER A 595 -13.51 -15.44 14.38
CA SER A 595 -14.50 -16.23 15.12
C SER A 595 -14.38 -17.69 14.75
N PHE A 596 -14.65 -18.56 15.71
CA PHE A 596 -14.60 -20.01 15.57
C PHE A 596 -16.00 -20.56 15.77
N HIS A 597 -16.44 -21.42 14.86
CA HIS A 597 -17.79 -21.98 14.85
C HIS A 597 -17.70 -23.50 14.78
N THR A 598 -18.39 -24.18 15.69
CA THR A 598 -18.44 -25.64 15.71
C THR A 598 -19.74 -26.11 15.10
N ILE A 599 -19.65 -27.14 14.26
CA ILE A 599 -20.80 -27.72 13.57
C ILE A 599 -21.23 -28.96 14.34
N LYS A 600 -22.30 -28.83 15.14
CA LYS A 600 -22.63 -29.81 16.18
C LYS A 600 -22.83 -31.21 15.61
N ARG A 601 -22.29 -32.21 16.34
CA ARG A 601 -22.36 -33.66 16.03
C ARG A 601 -21.63 -34.15 14.77
N THR A 602 -20.91 -33.27 14.07
CA THR A 602 -20.20 -33.64 12.85
C THR A 602 -18.69 -33.83 13.05
N GLY A 603 -18.09 -33.15 14.04
CA GLY A 603 -16.63 -33.08 14.22
C GLY A 603 -15.96 -32.03 13.34
N TRP A 604 -16.74 -31.18 12.69
CA TRP A 604 -16.26 -30.10 11.84
C TRP A 604 -16.36 -28.76 12.55
N TRP A 605 -15.44 -27.87 12.20
CA TRP A 605 -15.43 -26.51 12.70
C TRP A 605 -14.81 -25.58 11.66
N CYS A 606 -15.17 -24.31 11.70
CA CYS A 606 -14.55 -23.32 10.83
C CYS A 606 -14.03 -22.11 11.62
N ALA A 607 -12.95 -21.53 11.12
CA ALA A 607 -12.47 -20.22 11.52
C ALA A 607 -12.91 -19.21 10.45
N LEU A 608 -13.48 -18.08 10.87
CA LEU A 608 -13.92 -16.98 10.03
C LEU A 608 -13.22 -15.70 10.48
N SER A 609 -12.46 -15.07 9.60
CA SER A 609 -11.69 -13.85 9.88
C SER A 609 -12.06 -12.71 8.94
N PHE A 610 -12.42 -11.55 9.49
CA PHE A 610 -12.73 -10.31 8.76
C PHE A 610 -11.52 -9.38 8.72
N ILE A 611 -10.58 -9.67 7.83
CA ILE A 611 -9.29 -8.98 7.80
C ILE A 611 -9.44 -7.67 7.02
N SER A 612 -9.26 -6.54 7.69
CA SER A 612 -9.32 -5.24 7.01
C SER A 612 -8.19 -5.12 5.98
N VAL A 613 -8.53 -4.62 4.78
CA VAL A 613 -7.58 -4.35 3.69
C VAL A 613 -7.39 -2.84 3.52
N SER A 614 -8.47 -2.08 3.65
CA SER A 614 -8.49 -0.61 3.64
C SER A 614 -9.65 -0.10 4.50
N GLU A 615 -9.80 1.22 4.60
CA GLU A 615 -10.88 1.86 5.36
C GLU A 615 -12.28 1.49 4.84
N GLN A 616 -12.40 1.04 3.59
CA GLN A 616 -13.67 0.61 2.97
C GLN A 616 -13.68 -0.83 2.44
N LYS A 617 -12.61 -1.62 2.66
CA LYS A 617 -12.53 -2.99 2.11
C LYS A 617 -12.08 -3.98 3.18
N THR A 618 -12.74 -5.12 3.19
CA THR A 618 -12.48 -6.22 4.12
C THR A 618 -12.39 -7.52 3.36
N ALA A 619 -11.39 -8.33 3.70
CA ALA A 619 -11.23 -9.68 3.22
C ALA A 619 -11.85 -10.65 4.23
N ILE A 620 -12.86 -11.42 3.79
CA ILE A 620 -13.47 -12.49 4.57
C ILE A 620 -12.68 -13.77 4.28
N ARG A 621 -11.86 -14.20 5.23
CA ARG A 621 -11.14 -15.47 5.20
C ARG A 621 -11.95 -16.50 5.97
N TYR A 622 -12.21 -17.65 5.36
CA TYR A 622 -12.76 -18.80 6.07
C TYR A 622 -11.90 -20.03 5.87
N ASP A 623 -11.71 -20.80 6.94
CA ASP A 623 -10.96 -22.05 6.94
C ASP A 623 -11.77 -23.12 7.64
N LEU A 624 -12.02 -24.23 6.94
CA LEU A 624 -12.80 -25.38 7.39
C LEU A 624 -11.87 -26.50 7.82
N TYR A 625 -12.17 -27.08 8.98
CA TYR A 625 -11.39 -28.12 9.61
C TYR A 625 -12.28 -29.28 10.05
N CYS A 626 -11.67 -30.47 10.19
CA CYS A 626 -12.34 -31.66 10.70
C CYS A 626 -11.45 -32.43 11.67
N SER A 627 -12.03 -32.93 12.76
CA SER A 627 -11.33 -33.74 13.78
C SER A 627 -11.19 -35.23 13.40
N LYS A 628 -11.78 -35.68 12.27
CA LYS A 628 -11.67 -37.07 11.74
C LYS A 628 -11.60 -37.08 10.21
N ASP A 629 -10.86 -38.01 9.64
CA ASP A 629 -10.76 -38.17 8.18
C ASP A 629 -12.08 -38.71 7.59
N ASP A 630 -12.97 -37.79 7.21
CA ASP A 630 -14.22 -38.07 6.51
C ASP A 630 -14.12 -37.60 5.06
N SER A 631 -13.21 -38.26 4.33
CA SER A 631 -12.85 -37.96 2.95
C SER A 631 -14.00 -37.95 1.95
N SER A 632 -15.12 -38.60 2.29
CA SER A 632 -16.28 -38.72 1.43
C SER A 632 -17.14 -37.45 1.32
N ARG A 633 -17.04 -36.52 2.29
CA ARG A 633 -17.93 -35.35 2.41
C ARG A 633 -17.24 -33.99 2.22
N PHE A 634 -15.92 -33.95 2.08
CA PHE A 634 -15.13 -32.70 2.01
C PHE A 634 -15.63 -31.69 0.97
N GLN A 635 -15.87 -32.11 -0.27
CA GLN A 635 -16.21 -31.18 -1.33
C GLN A 635 -17.59 -30.51 -1.12
N VAL A 636 -18.61 -31.30 -0.78
CA VAL A 636 -19.99 -30.79 -0.60
C VAL A 636 -20.07 -29.75 0.51
N VAL A 637 -19.39 -29.99 1.64
CA VAL A 637 -19.39 -29.07 2.79
C VAL A 637 -18.59 -27.81 2.46
N ALA A 638 -17.45 -27.95 1.77
CA ALA A 638 -16.64 -26.82 1.34
C ALA A 638 -17.40 -25.92 0.36
N ASP A 639 -18.06 -26.49 -0.64
CA ASP A 639 -18.84 -25.76 -1.64
C ASP A 639 -20.01 -25.02 -1.00
N LYS A 640 -20.74 -25.68 -0.08
CA LYS A 640 -21.86 -25.03 0.63
C LYS A 640 -21.39 -23.91 1.53
N LEU A 641 -20.25 -24.07 2.22
CA LEU A 641 -19.68 -23.00 3.02
C LEU A 641 -19.26 -21.81 2.14
N ALA A 642 -18.66 -22.06 0.98
CA ALA A 642 -18.29 -21.01 0.02
C ALA A 642 -19.52 -20.19 -0.42
N GLU A 643 -20.61 -20.85 -0.81
CA GLU A 643 -21.87 -20.20 -1.19
C GLU A 643 -22.42 -19.30 -0.08
N LEU A 644 -22.41 -19.80 1.18
CA LEU A 644 -22.85 -19.02 2.34
C LEU A 644 -21.97 -17.79 2.59
N MET A 645 -20.65 -17.91 2.39
CA MET A 645 -19.73 -16.80 2.62
C MET A 645 -19.88 -15.72 1.55
N GLU A 646 -20.13 -16.12 0.30
CA GLU A 646 -20.44 -15.18 -0.78
C GLU A 646 -21.78 -14.47 -0.58
N GLU A 647 -22.82 -15.19 -0.15
CA GLU A 647 -24.11 -14.60 0.25
C GLU A 647 -23.89 -13.56 1.35
N LYS A 648 -23.12 -13.92 2.39
CA LYS A 648 -22.86 -13.02 3.51
C LYS A 648 -22.02 -11.80 3.13
N ALA A 649 -21.05 -11.96 2.24
CA ALA A 649 -20.27 -10.85 1.72
C ALA A 649 -21.17 -9.79 1.07
N ARG A 650 -22.10 -10.22 0.21
CA ARG A 650 -23.06 -9.33 -0.47
C ARG A 650 -24.03 -8.65 0.50
N GLU A 651 -24.51 -9.36 1.51
CA GLU A 651 -25.34 -8.77 2.58
C GLU A 651 -24.62 -7.62 3.28
N LEU A 652 -23.36 -7.84 3.69
CA LEU A 652 -22.56 -6.83 4.41
C LEU A 652 -22.22 -5.62 3.52
N GLU A 653 -21.95 -5.84 2.23
CA GLU A 653 -21.75 -4.74 1.28
C GLU A 653 -23.01 -3.88 1.12
N THR A 654 -24.18 -4.52 1.09
CA THR A 654 -25.48 -3.83 0.98
C THR A 654 -25.74 -2.99 2.24
N GLU A 655 -25.57 -3.60 3.42
CA GLU A 655 -25.74 -2.90 4.71
C GLU A 655 -24.77 -1.71 4.81
N TYR A 656 -23.51 -1.90 4.40
CA TYR A 656 -22.50 -0.83 4.41
C TYR A 656 -22.85 0.32 3.48
N GLN A 657 -23.39 0.02 2.29
CA GLN A 657 -23.78 1.04 1.33
C GLN A 657 -24.94 1.89 1.85
N GLU A 658 -25.92 1.30 2.52
CA GLU A 658 -27.02 2.05 3.18
C GLU A 658 -26.49 3.04 4.22
N TYR A 659 -25.52 2.62 5.05
CA TYR A 659 -24.87 3.54 6.00
C TYR A 659 -24.15 4.68 5.32
N LYS A 660 -23.48 4.40 4.19
CA LYS A 660 -22.76 5.42 3.43
C LYS A 660 -23.72 6.44 2.82
N ASP A 661 -24.83 5.99 2.24
CA ASP A 661 -25.85 6.86 1.65
C ASP A 661 -26.46 7.79 2.70
N ILE A 662 -26.71 7.29 3.92
CA ILE A 662 -27.17 8.11 5.05
C ILE A 662 -26.12 9.15 5.44
N LEU A 663 -24.85 8.75 5.56
CA LEU A 663 -23.75 9.67 5.92
C LEU A 663 -23.56 10.77 4.88
N ASP A 664 -23.61 10.42 3.59
CA ASP A 664 -23.49 11.38 2.48
C ASP A 664 -24.64 12.40 2.50
N CYS A 665 -25.86 11.97 2.81
CA CYS A 665 -27.02 12.86 2.99
C CYS A 665 -26.82 13.84 4.16
N LEU A 666 -26.31 13.34 5.31
CA LEU A 666 -26.03 14.18 6.48
C LEU A 666 -24.91 15.19 6.18
N GLU A 667 -23.82 14.79 5.53
CA GLU A 667 -22.74 15.68 5.16
C GLU A 667 -23.18 16.76 4.16
N ALA A 668 -23.99 16.40 3.17
CA ALA A 668 -24.60 17.36 2.25
C ALA A 668 -25.48 18.38 2.99
N HIS A 669 -26.25 17.92 3.97
CA HIS A 669 -27.07 18.80 4.81
C HIS A 669 -26.21 19.75 5.66
N VAL A 670 -25.16 19.25 6.33
CA VAL A 670 -24.24 20.10 7.11
C VAL A 670 -23.54 21.14 6.24
N LYS A 671 -23.16 20.79 5.00
CA LYS A 671 -22.61 21.76 4.03
C LYS A 671 -23.63 22.84 3.66
N LEU A 672 -24.89 22.46 3.46
CA LEU A 672 -25.99 23.39 3.22
C LEU A 672 -26.18 24.36 4.40
N GLU A 673 -26.23 23.86 5.64
CA GLU A 673 -26.35 24.68 6.85
C GLU A 673 -25.19 25.67 7.00
N ARG A 674 -23.96 25.22 6.74
CA ARG A 674 -22.77 26.10 6.74
C ARG A 674 -22.86 27.19 5.68
N ALA A 675 -23.31 26.86 4.47
CA ALA A 675 -23.48 27.84 3.39
C ALA A 675 -24.56 28.88 3.71
N GLN A 676 -25.61 28.48 4.45
CA GLN A 676 -26.70 29.37 4.85
C GLN A 676 -26.43 30.12 6.18
N GLY A 677 -25.40 29.73 6.92
CA GLY A 677 -25.04 30.32 8.21
C GLY A 677 -26.03 30.03 9.34
N ALA A 678 -26.94 29.07 9.15
CA ALA A 678 -27.97 28.70 10.11
C ALA A 678 -28.42 27.24 9.90
N ALA A 679 -29.00 26.64 10.95
CA ALA A 679 -29.57 25.30 10.87
C ALA A 679 -30.80 25.27 9.93
N VAL A 680 -30.88 24.23 9.10
CA VAL A 680 -31.94 24.08 8.08
C VAL A 680 -33.04 23.19 8.65
N PHE A 681 -34.08 23.82 9.17
CA PHE A 681 -35.23 23.10 9.72
C PHE A 681 -36.18 22.62 8.59
N PRO A 682 -36.84 21.46 8.74
CA PRO A 682 -37.95 21.07 7.87
C PRO A 682 -38.98 22.20 7.79
N ALA A 683 -39.63 22.38 6.64
CA ALA A 683 -40.52 23.51 6.34
C ALA A 683 -41.42 23.92 7.52
N MET A 684 -40.92 24.83 8.36
CA MET A 684 -41.73 25.44 9.39
C MET A 684 -42.62 26.44 8.68
N ARG A 685 -43.94 26.25 8.75
CA ARG A 685 -44.88 27.32 8.39
C ARG A 685 -44.47 28.55 9.19
N LYS A 686 -44.02 29.62 8.52
CA LYS A 686 -43.88 30.93 9.16
C LYS A 686 -45.18 31.20 9.93
N PRO A 687 -45.15 31.38 11.26
CA PRO A 687 -46.35 31.70 12.01
C PRO A 687 -46.98 32.93 11.35
N ARG A 688 -48.30 32.89 11.11
CA ARG A 688 -49.01 34.12 10.70
C ARG A 688 -48.80 35.13 11.82
N GLU A 689 -48.05 36.19 11.55
CA GLU A 689 -47.95 37.34 12.43
C GLU A 689 -49.35 37.96 12.55
N ASN A 690 -50.08 37.53 13.57
CA ASN A 690 -51.27 38.22 14.03
C ASN A 690 -50.95 38.89 15.36
N SER A 691 -51.73 39.90 15.72
CA SER A 691 -51.53 40.69 16.94
C SER A 691 -51.43 39.83 18.21
N ARG A 692 -52.12 38.67 18.24
CA ARG A 692 -52.01 37.71 19.34
C ARG A 692 -50.65 37.02 19.42
N PHE A 693 -50.01 36.70 18.30
CA PHE A 693 -48.67 36.13 18.26
C PHE A 693 -47.63 37.13 18.77
N GLN A 694 -47.71 38.39 18.33
CA GLN A 694 -46.82 39.46 18.81
C GLN A 694 -47.01 39.74 20.31
N GLN A 695 -48.27 39.75 20.80
CA GLN A 695 -48.55 39.86 22.23
C GLN A 695 -48.00 38.67 23.03
N ALA A 696 -48.10 37.44 22.52
CA ALA A 696 -47.55 36.26 23.18
C ALA A 696 -46.02 36.30 23.23
N GLU A 697 -45.35 36.73 22.16
CA GLU A 697 -43.88 36.84 22.12
C GLU A 697 -43.36 37.95 23.05
N GLN A 698 -44.09 39.06 23.14
CA GLN A 698 -43.80 40.14 24.08
C GLN A 698 -44.02 39.71 25.53
N LEU A 699 -45.07 38.92 25.80
CA LEU A 699 -45.31 38.33 27.12
C LEU A 699 -44.19 37.34 27.51
N CYS A 700 -43.72 36.51 26.59
CA CYS A 700 -42.59 35.61 26.80
C CYS A 700 -41.29 36.37 27.11
N LYS A 701 -40.97 37.42 26.32
CA LYS A 701 -39.81 38.29 26.58
C LYS A 701 -39.91 39.00 27.95
N GLU A 702 -41.10 39.44 28.35
CA GLU A 702 -41.32 40.06 29.67
C GLU A 702 -41.24 39.06 30.83
N LEU A 703 -41.60 37.80 30.61
CA LEU A 703 -41.49 36.72 31.59
C LEU A 703 -40.03 36.24 31.75
N ASP A 704 -39.28 36.13 30.65
CA ASP A 704 -37.87 35.72 30.67
C ASP A 704 -36.99 36.76 31.37
N CYS A 705 -37.21 38.06 31.12
CA CYS A 705 -36.53 39.15 31.84
C CYS A 705 -36.86 39.20 33.34
N LYS A 706 -38.01 38.66 33.79
CA LYS A 706 -38.35 38.56 35.21
C LYS A 706 -37.78 37.32 35.89
N SER A 707 -37.35 36.31 35.14
CA SER A 707 -36.72 35.10 35.68
C SER A 707 -35.27 35.35 36.12
N GLU A 708 -34.53 36.22 35.42
CA GLU A 708 -33.14 36.56 35.75
C GLU A 708 -33.00 37.40 37.04
N LEU A 709 -34.05 38.12 37.45
CA LEU A 709 -34.05 38.97 38.65
C LEU A 709 -34.48 38.25 39.95
N ARG A 710 -34.96 37.00 39.90
CA ARG A 710 -35.44 36.25 41.08
C ARG A 710 -34.61 35.03 41.47
N GLY A 711 -33.49 34.75 40.79
CA GLY A 711 -32.67 33.56 41.03
C GLY A 711 -31.50 33.72 42.03
N LYS A 712 -31.35 34.88 42.68
CA LYS A 712 -30.51 35.01 43.89
C LYS A 712 -31.40 34.92 45.12
N ASP A 713 -31.67 33.69 45.57
CA ASP A 713 -31.77 33.26 46.96
C ASP A 713 -32.54 31.94 47.08
N LEU A 714 -32.08 31.12 48.03
CA LEU A 714 -32.69 29.91 48.63
C LEU A 714 -32.20 28.54 48.13
N ALA A 715 -31.19 28.09 48.89
CA ALA A 715 -30.82 26.71 49.24
C ALA A 715 -31.97 25.70 49.33
N TRP A 716 -31.74 24.45 48.90
CA TRP A 716 -31.44 23.27 49.73
C TRP A 716 -30.87 22.14 48.85
#